data_AF-A0A7R9BY90-F1
#
_entry.id   AF-A0A7R9BY90-F1
#
_cell.length_a   1.000
_cell.length_b   1.000
_cell.length_c   1.000
_cell.angle_alpha   90.00
_cell.angle_beta   90.00
_cell.angle_gamma   90.00
#
_symmetry.space_group_name_H-M   'P 1'
#
loop_
_entity.id
_entity.type
_entity.pdbx_description
1 polymer ?
#
loop_
_entity_poly.entity_id
_entity_poly.type
_entity_poly.pdbx_seq_one_letter_code
_entity_poly.pdbx_strand_id
1 'polypeptide(L)'
;MSEYVAESKTLSFFGQALKLNSDVDARPVAEKILAANPLEILCLQGCTVGPDAAKEIAKALESKSELQRMQFQDMFTGRLKQEIPQCLRFFGAGLDLAGSHLVELNLSDNAIGPIGSEGLCPILRSQVCYTLKELRLNNTGLGPTGSTMVAEALLDLYNASSSEGRPVGLTVFIAGRSRLENTGAKLFSEVFAKMGTLQELSVPQNGIFPDGIQNLCNALEKNPNLRILNLEDNTVKAVGAKCVATLLRKLEHLEELNLGDGLLKTTGANHLADALQDTPSKLKVLNVSSNEIRLPGGLKIVESLRQHAESLKNVNLDLNWFGDTGAEEVMSRVSEVGVEHCFEPMGENVEPDSDDESENDQAANGGEEDEETSVSFIGPSGKTILAKEVVLKPCVSGLRKLGHSPVPSLFLGMEDAFPLVDTAERDVELIARIADVLPDLGDLKSSEGQFVSSIIKELFAKIFRPVGSSGDASGDDGRQVELLQNHVLVVLGLIKFVVTGKRSALPLPIQRLKSYDGYKLISVIPYTFNQVARLQILRQEENLDFWLGRGQLFQVTEILVSPIQYDRLVAKLRNHILTLRIAHDDIGGLIRRSVSEVGIGFLPAFGRPVKAFSYENFYPSTDIYARMTQLQSQYPTISSVSTIGTSVEGKLIQMMSIDFDGVSSASSKPIVFIEAGIHAREWISPASVMYAMEQILLTGSANSDLSRFDWRIVPISNPDGYDYSHSTDRLWRKNRRVPSSGCVGVDLNRNFGYGWGGKGATTTDTCDETYAGTEAFSEPETQAIRDAVTAVQSRLKFYLSVHSYSQVVLIPYGNTYKLPSDFLTMKKVASGFSASAKKPNNRKYKYGATAWLLYPASGTSDDWAKSLGIHTSLAVELPPKQFDLLNSYGFISPASDIIPVGKEVLEGLKGAVRAIK
;
A
#
# COMPACT_ATOMS: atom_id res chain seq x y z
N MET A 1 -29.32 37.21 -30.06
CA MET A 1 -28.36 37.70 -31.07
C MET A 1 -27.87 39.06 -30.61
N SER A 2 -26.65 39.14 -30.11
CA SER A 2 -25.90 40.38 -29.90
C SER A 2 -24.42 40.03 -29.99
N GLU A 3 -23.88 40.30 -31.19
CA GLU A 3 -22.51 40.65 -31.54
C GLU A 3 -21.34 39.80 -31.01
N TYR A 4 -20.95 38.86 -31.88
CA TYR A 4 -19.61 38.30 -31.98
C TYR A 4 -18.60 39.43 -32.23
N VAL A 5 -17.76 39.73 -31.23
CA VAL A 5 -16.51 40.48 -31.45
C VAL A 5 -15.44 39.48 -31.89
N ALA A 6 -15.15 39.48 -33.18
CA ALA A 6 -14.16 38.65 -33.84
C ALA A 6 -12.74 39.23 -33.75
N GLU A 7 -12.23 39.50 -32.54
CA GLU A 7 -10.83 39.93 -32.34
C GLU A 7 -10.06 39.14 -31.28
N SER A 8 -10.74 38.30 -30.52
CA SER A 8 -10.11 37.49 -29.47
C SER A 8 -9.67 36.14 -30.04
N LYS A 9 -8.36 35.90 -30.11
CA LYS A 9 -7.79 34.55 -30.35
C LYS A 9 -8.01 33.60 -29.15
N THR A 10 -8.73 34.07 -28.13
CA THR A 10 -9.14 33.33 -26.95
C THR A 10 -10.59 32.89 -27.09
N LEU A 11 -10.83 31.59 -26.89
CA LEU A 11 -12.16 31.05 -26.65
C LEU A 11 -12.25 30.65 -25.17
N SER A 12 -13.13 31.32 -24.43
CA SER A 12 -13.30 31.09 -23.00
C SER A 12 -14.73 30.68 -22.64
N PHE A 13 -14.80 29.69 -21.76
CA PHE A 13 -16.03 29.20 -21.13
C PHE A 13 -16.06 29.50 -19.62
N PHE A 14 -15.11 30.29 -19.13
CA PHE A 14 -15.06 30.71 -17.73
C PHE A 14 -16.37 31.40 -17.30
N GLY A 15 -16.80 31.11 -16.07
CA GLY A 15 -18.04 31.64 -15.48
C GLY A 15 -19.33 30.98 -16.00
N GLN A 16 -19.26 30.10 -17.01
CA GLN A 16 -20.45 29.41 -17.54
C GLN A 16 -20.81 28.15 -16.74
N ALA A 17 -19.89 27.62 -15.93
CA ALA A 17 -20.09 26.44 -15.06
C ALA A 17 -20.72 25.24 -15.79
N LEU A 18 -20.27 24.98 -17.03
CA LEU A 18 -20.85 23.95 -17.89
C LEU A 18 -20.59 22.55 -17.33
N LYS A 19 -21.62 21.70 -17.28
CA LYS A 19 -21.50 20.29 -16.90
C LYS A 19 -21.55 19.42 -18.15
N LEU A 20 -20.38 19.03 -18.63
CA LEU A 20 -20.19 18.29 -19.88
C LEU A 20 -19.96 16.81 -19.55
N ASN A 21 -21.02 16.01 -19.54
CA ASN A 21 -20.93 14.59 -19.16
C ASN A 21 -20.81 13.67 -20.39
N SER A 22 -21.44 14.06 -21.49
CA SER A 22 -21.55 13.29 -22.73
C SER A 22 -21.02 14.07 -23.94
N ASP A 23 -20.92 13.39 -25.08
CA ASP A 23 -20.67 13.98 -26.40
C ASP A 23 -21.76 14.99 -26.78
N VAL A 24 -23.02 14.74 -26.43
CA VAL A 24 -24.14 15.65 -26.70
C VAL A 24 -23.99 16.97 -25.93
N ASP A 25 -23.60 16.89 -24.65
CA ASP A 25 -23.37 18.08 -23.82
C ASP A 25 -22.18 18.90 -24.34
N ALA A 26 -21.16 18.22 -24.87
CA ALA A 26 -19.93 18.84 -25.36
C ALA A 26 -20.04 19.39 -26.79
N ARG A 27 -21.02 18.96 -27.59
CA ARG A 27 -21.17 19.37 -28.99
C ARG A 27 -21.20 20.89 -29.19
N PRO A 28 -21.94 21.70 -28.39
CA PRO A 28 -21.91 23.15 -28.53
C PRO A 28 -20.54 23.77 -28.23
N VAL A 29 -19.74 23.15 -27.35
CA VAL A 29 -18.37 23.57 -27.06
C VAL A 29 -17.46 23.22 -28.22
N ALA A 30 -17.55 21.99 -28.74
CA ALA A 30 -16.79 21.51 -29.88
C ALA A 30 -17.06 22.33 -31.16
N GLU A 31 -18.30 22.68 -31.45
CA GLU A 31 -18.68 23.54 -32.58
C GLU A 31 -18.06 24.94 -32.48
N LYS A 32 -18.03 25.53 -31.28
CA LYS A 32 -17.37 26.81 -31.04
C LYS A 32 -15.85 26.73 -31.21
N ILE A 33 -15.23 25.64 -30.77
CA ILE A 33 -13.81 25.37 -31.00
C ILE A 33 -13.54 25.30 -32.50
N LEU A 34 -14.31 24.51 -33.26
CA LEU A 34 -14.16 24.39 -34.70
C LEU A 34 -14.29 25.75 -35.41
N ALA A 35 -15.27 26.56 -35.02
CA ALA A 35 -15.52 27.87 -35.60
C ALA A 35 -14.46 28.94 -35.25
N ALA A 36 -13.76 28.80 -34.12
CA ALA A 36 -12.70 29.73 -33.72
C ALA A 36 -11.44 29.52 -34.58
N ASN A 37 -11.14 30.44 -35.48
CA ASN A 37 -9.94 30.39 -36.31
C ASN A 37 -9.39 31.82 -36.52
N PRO A 38 -8.22 32.17 -35.96
CA PRO A 38 -7.32 31.32 -35.15
C PRO A 38 -7.78 31.15 -33.69
N LEU A 39 -7.43 30.03 -33.06
CA LEU A 39 -7.62 29.72 -31.63
C LEU A 39 -6.27 29.52 -30.92
N GLU A 40 -5.75 30.56 -30.27
CA GLU A 40 -4.47 30.49 -29.52
C GLU A 40 -4.65 30.11 -28.04
N ILE A 41 -5.80 30.42 -27.45
CA ILE A 41 -6.08 30.16 -26.02
C ILE A 41 -7.45 29.50 -25.87
N LEU A 42 -7.46 28.32 -25.23
CA LEU A 42 -8.69 27.65 -24.83
C LEU A 42 -8.81 27.64 -23.31
N CYS A 43 -9.89 28.24 -22.81
CA CYS A 43 -10.21 28.28 -21.38
C CYS A 43 -11.47 27.47 -21.09
N LEU A 44 -11.29 26.36 -20.37
CA LEU A 44 -12.36 25.50 -19.83
C LEU A 44 -12.44 25.61 -18.30
N GLN A 45 -11.88 26.68 -17.73
CA GLN A 45 -11.83 26.88 -16.30
C GLN A 45 -13.22 26.82 -15.67
N GLY A 46 -13.35 26.02 -14.59
CA GLY A 46 -14.60 25.85 -13.85
C GLY A 46 -15.71 25.11 -14.59
N CYS A 47 -15.42 24.55 -15.77
CA CYS A 47 -16.30 23.56 -16.39
C CYS A 47 -16.16 22.22 -15.67
N THR A 48 -17.13 21.32 -15.81
CA THR A 48 -17.03 19.94 -15.32
C THR A 48 -17.02 19.01 -16.52
N VAL A 49 -15.85 18.47 -16.87
CA VAL A 49 -15.67 17.69 -18.10
C VAL A 49 -15.49 16.20 -17.79
N GLY A 50 -16.41 15.38 -18.26
CA GLY A 50 -16.31 13.91 -18.23
C GLY A 50 -15.59 13.32 -19.45
N PRO A 51 -15.29 12.01 -19.45
CA PRO A 51 -14.51 11.39 -20.51
C PRO A 51 -15.09 11.50 -21.92
N ASP A 52 -16.41 11.30 -22.09
CA ASP A 52 -17.04 11.37 -23.40
C ASP A 52 -17.08 12.80 -23.94
N ALA A 53 -17.31 13.78 -23.05
CA ALA A 53 -17.19 15.20 -23.38
C ALA A 53 -15.75 15.59 -23.75
N ALA A 54 -14.76 15.13 -23.00
CA ALA A 54 -13.35 15.38 -23.29
C ALA A 54 -12.95 14.80 -24.65
N LYS A 55 -13.47 13.63 -25.02
CA LYS A 55 -13.25 13.01 -26.34
C LYS A 55 -13.81 13.87 -27.48
N GLU A 56 -15.04 14.37 -27.32
CA GLU A 56 -15.67 15.23 -28.32
C GLU A 56 -14.92 16.56 -28.49
N ILE A 57 -14.53 17.18 -27.37
CA ILE A 57 -13.73 18.41 -27.38
C ILE A 57 -12.36 18.15 -28.03
N ALA A 58 -11.69 17.05 -27.68
CA ALA A 58 -10.41 16.67 -28.27
C ALA A 58 -10.50 16.47 -29.79
N LYS A 59 -11.62 15.95 -30.30
CA LYS A 59 -11.86 15.80 -31.74
C LYS A 59 -11.87 17.15 -32.45
N ALA A 60 -12.46 18.18 -31.85
CA ALA A 60 -12.44 19.53 -32.40
C ALA A 60 -11.03 20.16 -32.39
N LEU A 61 -10.21 19.80 -31.39
CA LEU A 61 -8.85 20.30 -31.25
C LEU A 61 -7.89 19.81 -32.35
N GLU A 62 -8.16 18.68 -33.00
CA GLU A 62 -7.31 18.12 -34.08
C GLU A 62 -7.04 19.10 -35.24
N SER A 63 -7.83 20.17 -35.37
CA SER A 63 -7.69 21.21 -36.40
C SER A 63 -6.98 22.48 -35.93
N LYS A 64 -6.49 22.53 -34.69
CA LYS A 64 -6.03 23.76 -34.00
C LYS A 64 -4.53 23.77 -33.75
N SER A 65 -3.76 23.77 -34.83
CA SER A 65 -2.29 23.83 -34.80
C SER A 65 -1.73 25.09 -34.11
N GLU A 66 -2.50 26.17 -34.10
CA GLU A 66 -2.15 27.47 -33.54
C GLU A 66 -2.39 27.57 -32.01
N LEU A 67 -2.96 26.54 -31.39
CA LEU A 67 -3.26 26.53 -29.95
C LEU A 67 -1.96 26.51 -29.13
N GLN A 68 -1.83 27.49 -28.23
CA GLN A 68 -0.63 27.70 -27.41
C GLN A 68 -0.91 27.63 -25.90
N ARG A 69 -2.13 27.90 -25.45
CA ARG A 69 -2.43 27.99 -24.01
C ARG A 69 -3.71 27.24 -23.64
N MET A 70 -3.60 26.39 -22.63
CA MET A 70 -4.72 25.63 -22.07
C MET A 70 -4.96 26.02 -20.61
N GLN A 71 -6.10 26.68 -20.37
CA GLN A 71 -6.54 27.12 -19.06
C GLN A 71 -7.65 26.19 -18.55
N PHE A 72 -7.21 25.10 -17.93
CA PHE A 72 -8.02 23.93 -17.59
C PHE A 72 -8.18 23.78 -16.07
N GLN A 73 -8.17 24.90 -15.36
CA GLN A 73 -8.26 24.91 -13.90
C GLN A 73 -9.65 24.49 -13.43
N ASP A 74 -9.73 23.72 -12.35
CA ASP A 74 -11.00 23.27 -11.76
C ASP A 74 -11.96 22.66 -12.81
N MET A 75 -11.41 21.89 -13.76
CA MET A 75 -12.20 21.34 -14.87
C MET A 75 -12.84 19.98 -14.55
N PHE A 76 -12.45 19.38 -13.42
CA PHE A 76 -12.88 18.04 -12.98
C PHE A 76 -13.66 18.08 -11.66
N THR A 77 -14.24 19.23 -11.30
CA THR A 77 -15.05 19.38 -10.09
C THR A 77 -16.20 18.37 -10.09
N GLY A 78 -16.34 17.58 -9.01
CA GLY A 78 -17.39 16.56 -8.92
C GLY A 78 -17.24 15.36 -9.85
N ARG A 79 -16.13 15.24 -10.59
CA ARG A 79 -15.77 14.03 -11.36
C ARG A 79 -15.05 13.01 -10.49
N LEU A 80 -15.08 11.74 -10.92
CA LEU A 80 -14.29 10.69 -10.28
C LEU A 80 -12.82 10.89 -10.64
N LYS A 81 -11.91 10.74 -9.67
CA LYS A 81 -10.46 10.94 -9.88
C LYS A 81 -9.90 10.08 -11.01
N GLN A 82 -10.51 8.93 -11.28
CA GLN A 82 -10.05 7.99 -12.28
C GLN A 82 -10.54 8.31 -13.71
N GLU A 83 -11.42 9.30 -13.86
CA GLU A 83 -11.83 9.85 -15.16
C GLU A 83 -10.82 10.89 -15.68
N ILE A 84 -10.12 11.58 -14.77
CA ILE A 84 -9.12 12.61 -15.07
C ILE A 84 -8.06 12.11 -16.07
N PRO A 85 -7.43 10.92 -15.89
CA PRO A 85 -6.39 10.47 -16.80
C PRO A 85 -6.91 10.23 -18.22
N GLN A 86 -8.14 9.73 -18.33
CA GLN A 86 -8.78 9.47 -19.62
C GLN A 86 -9.06 10.78 -20.35
N CYS A 87 -9.57 11.79 -19.64
CA CYS A 87 -9.82 13.12 -20.21
C CYS A 87 -8.52 13.76 -20.72
N LEU A 88 -7.46 13.75 -19.88
CA LEU A 88 -6.14 14.29 -20.26
C LEU A 88 -5.53 13.56 -21.46
N ARG A 89 -5.66 12.23 -21.55
CA ARG A 89 -5.20 11.47 -22.73
C ARG A 89 -5.95 11.84 -24.00
N PHE A 90 -7.26 12.10 -23.93
CA PHE A 90 -8.00 12.58 -25.09
C PHE A 90 -7.50 13.95 -25.54
N PHE A 91 -7.33 14.90 -24.60
CA PHE A 91 -6.78 16.21 -24.94
C PHE A 91 -5.38 16.11 -25.54
N GLY A 92 -4.49 15.32 -24.95
CA GLY A 92 -3.15 15.06 -25.49
C GLY A 92 -3.18 14.54 -26.92
N ALA A 93 -3.99 13.53 -27.19
CA ALA A 93 -4.13 12.98 -28.55
C ALA A 93 -4.67 14.01 -29.56
N GLY A 94 -5.62 14.85 -29.15
CA GLY A 94 -6.13 15.94 -30.01
C GLY A 94 -5.04 16.96 -30.36
N LEU A 95 -4.20 17.33 -29.40
CA LEU A 95 -3.08 18.26 -29.60
C LEU A 95 -1.98 17.66 -30.49
N ASP A 96 -1.65 16.38 -30.29
CA ASP A 96 -0.66 15.67 -31.10
C ASP A 96 -1.07 15.63 -32.56
N LEU A 97 -2.35 15.34 -32.84
CA LEU A 97 -2.91 15.33 -34.19
C LEU A 97 -2.93 16.72 -34.83
N ALA A 98 -3.16 17.76 -34.02
CA ALA A 98 -3.13 19.14 -34.49
C ALA A 98 -1.71 19.64 -34.78
N GLY A 99 -0.68 19.01 -34.21
CA GLY A 99 0.70 19.51 -34.27
C GLY A 99 0.88 20.82 -33.50
N SER A 100 0.12 21.03 -32.42
CA SER A 100 0.15 22.26 -31.63
C SER A 100 1.49 22.49 -30.92
N HIS A 101 1.77 23.73 -30.53
CA HIS A 101 2.98 24.12 -29.79
C HIS A 101 2.61 24.85 -28.51
N LEU A 102 2.46 24.09 -27.43
CA LEU A 102 1.97 24.59 -26.16
C LEU A 102 3.04 25.42 -25.45
N VAL A 103 2.66 26.61 -25.00
CA VAL A 103 3.45 27.54 -24.20
C VAL A 103 3.01 27.48 -22.74
N GLU A 104 1.71 27.31 -22.47
CA GLU A 104 1.14 27.25 -21.12
C GLU A 104 0.20 26.05 -20.97
N LEU A 105 0.44 25.26 -19.92
CA LEU A 105 -0.47 24.24 -19.43
C LEU A 105 -0.85 24.54 -17.97
N ASN A 106 -2.10 24.94 -17.76
CA ASN A 106 -2.63 25.19 -16.43
C ASN A 106 -3.70 24.18 -16.05
N LEU A 107 -3.37 23.28 -15.12
CA LEU A 107 -4.23 22.23 -14.59
C LEU A 107 -4.50 22.42 -13.08
N SER A 108 -4.30 23.64 -12.57
CA SER A 108 -4.52 23.94 -11.16
C SER A 108 -5.95 23.61 -10.70
N ASP A 109 -6.13 23.34 -9.41
CA ASP A 109 -7.44 23.04 -8.80
C ASP A 109 -8.14 21.78 -9.35
N ASN A 110 -7.39 20.91 -10.02
CA ASN A 110 -7.85 19.58 -10.37
C ASN A 110 -7.23 18.56 -9.42
N ALA A 111 -8.00 17.57 -8.96
CA ALA A 111 -7.48 16.50 -8.11
C ALA A 111 -6.62 15.48 -8.89
N ILE A 112 -5.57 15.96 -9.59
CA ILE A 112 -4.67 15.17 -10.43
C ILE A 112 -4.10 14.02 -9.61
N GLY A 113 -3.32 14.30 -8.57
CA GLY A 113 -2.63 13.27 -7.78
C GLY A 113 -1.82 12.28 -8.62
N PRO A 114 -1.44 11.13 -8.06
CA PRO A 114 -0.73 10.09 -8.82
C PRO A 114 -1.55 9.55 -9.99
N ILE A 115 -2.86 9.37 -9.79
CA ILE A 115 -3.77 8.79 -10.81
C ILE A 115 -3.86 9.72 -12.02
N GLY A 116 -4.24 10.99 -11.82
CA GLY A 116 -4.31 12.01 -12.87
C GLY A 116 -2.96 12.23 -13.57
N SER A 117 -1.85 12.04 -12.86
CA SER A 117 -0.50 12.13 -13.45
C SER A 117 -0.30 11.08 -14.56
N GLU A 118 -0.94 9.92 -14.48
CA GLU A 118 -0.93 8.91 -15.57
C GLU A 118 -1.47 9.45 -16.91
N GLY A 119 -2.35 10.45 -16.86
CA GLY A 119 -2.86 11.14 -18.06
C GLY A 119 -2.08 12.39 -18.44
N LEU A 120 -1.46 13.08 -17.47
CA LEU A 120 -0.64 14.26 -17.71
C LEU A 120 0.72 13.92 -18.34
N CYS A 121 1.40 12.89 -17.83
CA CYS A 121 2.76 12.55 -18.26
C CYS A 121 2.90 12.28 -19.77
N PRO A 122 1.94 11.63 -20.46
CA PRO A 122 1.98 11.50 -21.92
C PRO A 122 1.98 12.85 -22.66
N ILE A 123 1.20 13.83 -22.19
CA ILE A 123 1.17 15.18 -22.78
C ILE A 123 2.54 15.84 -22.62
N LEU A 124 3.11 15.77 -21.42
CA LEU A 124 4.42 16.36 -21.13
C LEU A 124 5.55 15.73 -21.97
N ARG A 125 5.48 14.43 -22.28
CA ARG A 125 6.47 13.76 -23.13
C ARG A 125 6.30 14.04 -24.62
N SER A 126 5.19 14.65 -25.03
CA SER A 126 4.92 14.92 -26.44
C SER A 126 5.70 16.13 -26.96
N GLN A 127 5.95 16.13 -28.27
CA GLN A 127 6.54 17.26 -29.00
C GLN A 127 5.71 18.55 -28.88
N VAL A 128 4.41 18.44 -28.57
CA VAL A 128 3.55 19.61 -28.32
C VAL A 128 4.07 20.45 -27.16
N CYS A 129 4.79 19.85 -26.20
CA CYS A 129 5.35 20.53 -25.03
C CYS A 129 6.79 21.03 -25.23
N TYR A 130 7.40 20.90 -26.41
CA TYR A 130 8.77 21.38 -26.62
C TYR A 130 8.91 22.91 -26.48
N THR A 131 7.81 23.64 -26.67
CA THR A 131 7.74 25.09 -26.49
C THR A 131 7.23 25.50 -25.09
N LEU A 132 6.99 24.53 -24.20
CA LEU A 132 6.34 24.78 -22.91
C LEU A 132 7.21 25.70 -22.03
N LYS A 133 6.60 26.80 -21.56
CA LYS A 133 7.22 27.80 -20.69
C LYS A 133 6.58 27.83 -19.31
N GLU A 134 5.29 27.58 -19.24
CA GLU A 134 4.52 27.68 -18.00
C GLU A 134 3.80 26.37 -17.68
N LEU A 135 4.10 25.79 -16.52
CA LEU A 135 3.40 24.62 -15.99
C LEU A 135 2.83 24.97 -14.61
N ARG A 136 1.50 24.96 -14.52
CA ARG A 136 0.77 25.35 -13.31
C ARG A 136 -0.09 24.18 -12.82
N LEU A 137 0.24 23.70 -11.64
CA LEU A 137 -0.27 22.51 -10.96
C LEU A 137 -0.63 22.83 -9.49
N ASN A 138 -1.12 24.04 -9.20
CA ASN A 138 -1.56 24.41 -7.86
C ASN A 138 -2.72 23.54 -7.40
N ASN A 139 -2.75 23.15 -6.13
CA ASN A 139 -3.83 22.41 -5.50
C ASN A 139 -4.18 21.11 -6.26
N THR A 140 -3.15 20.42 -6.77
CA THR A 140 -3.35 19.20 -7.56
C THR A 140 -3.11 17.90 -6.80
N GLY A 141 -2.56 18.00 -5.58
CA GLY A 141 -2.36 16.86 -4.69
C GLY A 141 -1.46 15.76 -5.25
N LEU A 142 -0.45 16.11 -6.07
CA LEU A 142 0.50 15.18 -6.70
C LEU A 142 1.05 14.12 -5.74
N GLY A 143 1.45 14.53 -4.53
CA GLY A 143 2.15 13.65 -3.60
C GLY A 143 3.55 13.26 -4.11
N PRO A 144 4.32 12.46 -3.35
CA PRO A 144 5.61 11.96 -3.79
C PRO A 144 5.53 11.19 -5.13
N THR A 145 4.57 10.28 -5.28
CA THR A 145 4.42 9.46 -6.49
C THR A 145 4.08 10.29 -7.73
N GLY A 146 3.10 11.19 -7.65
CA GLY A 146 2.77 12.07 -8.78
C GLY A 146 3.92 13.00 -9.13
N SER A 147 4.66 13.49 -8.13
CA SER A 147 5.84 14.33 -8.33
C SER A 147 6.94 13.58 -9.09
N THR A 148 7.20 12.31 -8.75
CA THR A 148 8.14 11.46 -9.50
C THR A 148 7.73 11.34 -10.97
N MET A 149 6.48 10.97 -11.23
CA MET A 149 6.00 10.79 -12.60
C MET A 149 6.11 12.06 -13.44
N VAL A 150 5.74 13.21 -12.86
CA VAL A 150 5.78 14.50 -13.55
C VAL A 150 7.22 14.98 -13.75
N ALA A 151 8.09 14.87 -12.74
CA ALA A 151 9.49 15.24 -12.85
C ALA A 151 10.23 14.40 -13.89
N GLU A 152 10.05 13.07 -13.88
CA GLU A 152 10.59 12.18 -14.92
C GLU A 152 10.10 12.56 -16.31
N ALA A 153 8.79 12.82 -16.47
CA ALA A 153 8.23 13.24 -17.76
C ALA A 153 8.84 14.58 -18.25
N LEU A 154 9.13 15.52 -17.35
CA LEU A 154 9.81 16.78 -17.70
C LEU A 154 11.28 16.58 -18.05
N LEU A 155 11.99 15.65 -17.40
CA LEU A 155 13.36 15.28 -17.77
C LEU A 155 13.40 14.60 -19.13
N ASP A 156 12.45 13.69 -19.39
CA ASP A 156 12.29 13.05 -20.69
C ASP A 156 12.03 14.08 -21.80
N LEU A 157 11.11 15.02 -21.54
CA LEU A 157 10.82 16.14 -22.43
C LEU A 157 12.07 16.99 -22.71
N TYR A 158 12.82 17.35 -21.66
CA TYR A 158 14.06 18.11 -21.80
C TYR A 158 15.07 17.35 -22.66
N ASN A 159 15.28 16.06 -22.40
CA ASN A 159 16.21 15.23 -23.17
C ASN A 159 15.81 15.13 -24.64
N ALA A 160 14.53 14.85 -24.90
CA ALA A 160 14.01 14.70 -26.26
C ALA A 160 14.15 16.02 -27.05
N SER A 161 13.67 17.12 -26.49
CA SER A 161 13.76 18.45 -27.10
C SER A 161 15.20 18.94 -27.31
N SER A 162 16.10 18.64 -26.36
CA SER A 162 17.52 18.94 -26.49
C SER A 162 18.19 18.16 -27.62
N SER A 163 17.85 16.88 -27.78
CA SER A 163 18.42 16.05 -28.85
C SER A 163 18.03 16.52 -30.25
N GLU A 164 16.93 17.27 -30.35
CA GLU A 164 16.48 17.92 -31.58
C GLU A 164 17.01 19.37 -31.74
N GLY A 165 17.92 19.82 -30.88
CA GLY A 165 18.52 21.16 -30.93
C GLY A 165 17.58 22.29 -30.49
N ARG A 166 16.47 21.96 -29.83
CA ARG A 166 15.43 22.89 -29.37
C ARG A 166 15.08 22.64 -27.89
N PRO A 167 16.04 22.75 -26.96
CA PRO A 167 15.84 22.40 -25.56
C PRO A 167 14.68 23.20 -24.95
N VAL A 168 13.71 22.49 -24.36
CA VAL A 168 12.64 23.13 -23.60
C VAL A 168 13.22 23.76 -22.34
N GLY A 169 12.60 24.83 -21.86
CA GLY A 169 12.98 25.48 -20.62
C GLY A 169 11.79 26.19 -20.01
N LEU A 170 11.38 25.70 -18.82
CA LEU A 170 10.31 26.31 -18.04
C LEU A 170 10.78 27.63 -17.45
N THR A 171 9.95 28.66 -17.58
CA THR A 171 10.13 29.97 -16.94
C THR A 171 9.24 30.12 -15.71
N VAL A 172 8.11 29.41 -15.66
CA VAL A 172 7.18 29.44 -14.53
C VAL A 172 6.82 28.01 -14.13
N PHE A 173 7.06 27.68 -12.86
CA PHE A 173 6.57 26.45 -12.24
C PHE A 173 5.82 26.76 -10.96
N ILE A 174 4.56 26.35 -10.92
CA ILE A 174 3.67 26.63 -9.81
C ILE A 174 3.01 25.33 -9.37
N ALA A 175 3.20 24.93 -8.12
CA ALA A 175 2.66 23.68 -7.59
C ALA A 175 2.44 23.75 -6.08
N GLY A 176 1.91 24.85 -5.57
CA GLY A 176 1.43 24.98 -4.20
C GLY A 176 0.31 24.00 -3.86
N ARG A 177 0.13 23.64 -2.59
CA ARG A 177 -0.93 22.71 -2.11
C ARG A 177 -0.95 21.36 -2.83
N SER A 178 0.20 20.88 -3.28
CA SER A 178 0.32 19.67 -4.10
C SER A 178 1.03 18.52 -3.40
N ARG A 179 1.40 18.70 -2.13
CA ARG A 179 2.10 17.70 -1.30
C ARG A 179 3.39 17.20 -1.96
N LEU A 180 4.21 18.12 -2.47
CA LEU A 180 5.49 17.74 -3.07
C LEU A 180 6.38 16.99 -2.06
N GLU A 181 6.38 17.41 -0.80
CA GLU A 181 7.24 16.86 0.26
C GLU A 181 8.74 16.94 -0.14
N ASN A 182 9.65 16.38 0.67
CA ASN A 182 11.09 16.39 0.33
C ASN A 182 11.39 15.63 -0.97
N THR A 183 10.67 14.54 -1.20
CA THR A 183 10.85 13.70 -2.39
C THR A 183 10.56 14.48 -3.67
N GLY A 184 9.41 15.13 -3.75
CA GLY A 184 9.04 15.94 -4.91
C GLY A 184 9.97 17.15 -5.06
N ALA A 185 10.30 17.84 -3.97
CA ALA A 185 11.25 18.96 -4.01
C ALA A 185 12.61 18.54 -4.60
N LYS A 186 13.17 17.40 -4.17
CA LYS A 186 14.43 16.85 -4.70
C LYS A 186 14.33 16.54 -6.20
N LEU A 187 13.27 15.87 -6.64
CA LEU A 187 13.09 15.47 -8.04
C LEU A 187 12.90 16.68 -8.97
N PHE A 188 12.08 17.65 -8.56
CA PHE A 188 11.93 18.89 -9.33
C PHE A 188 13.19 19.75 -9.30
N SER A 189 14.02 19.68 -8.25
CA SER A 189 15.32 20.35 -8.22
C SER A 189 16.23 19.87 -9.35
N GLU A 190 16.22 18.58 -9.68
CA GLU A 190 16.96 18.05 -10.84
C GLU A 190 16.47 18.66 -12.15
N VAL A 191 15.15 18.74 -12.34
CA VAL A 191 14.52 19.39 -13.50
C VAL A 191 14.97 20.84 -13.63
N PHE A 192 14.86 21.62 -12.55
CA PHE A 192 15.17 23.06 -12.56
C PHE A 192 16.66 23.33 -12.74
N ALA A 193 17.54 22.51 -12.15
CA ALA A 193 18.97 22.62 -12.33
C ALA A 193 19.38 22.34 -13.78
N LYS A 194 18.68 21.41 -14.44
CA LYS A 194 18.96 21.02 -15.82
C LYS A 194 18.44 22.02 -16.84
N MET A 195 17.27 22.61 -16.61
CA MET A 195 16.69 23.62 -17.50
C MET A 195 17.34 25.00 -17.33
N GLY A 196 17.59 25.47 -16.10
CA GLY A 196 18.30 26.72 -15.82
C GLY A 196 17.58 28.02 -16.27
N THR A 197 16.29 27.95 -16.61
CA THR A 197 15.53 29.06 -17.21
C THR A 197 14.47 29.69 -16.30
N LEU A 198 14.36 29.23 -15.04
CA LEU A 198 13.24 29.58 -14.17
C LEU A 198 13.26 31.06 -13.77
N GLN A 199 12.09 31.69 -13.82
CA GLN A 199 11.83 33.06 -13.40
C GLN A 199 10.86 33.12 -12.22
N GLU A 200 9.96 32.14 -12.09
CA GLU A 200 9.02 32.03 -10.97
C GLU A 200 8.95 30.59 -10.48
N LEU A 201 9.22 30.41 -9.19
CA LEU A 201 8.93 29.18 -8.45
C LEU A 201 7.95 29.52 -7.32
N SER A 202 6.75 28.95 -7.40
CA SER A 202 5.76 29.06 -6.33
C SER A 202 5.27 27.68 -5.90
N VAL A 203 5.70 27.25 -4.71
CA VAL A 203 5.35 25.96 -4.13
C VAL A 203 4.88 26.06 -2.67
N PRO A 204 3.94 26.96 -2.35
CA PRO A 204 3.47 27.12 -0.97
C PRO A 204 2.69 25.90 -0.47
N GLN A 205 2.65 25.64 0.83
CA GLN A 205 1.82 24.61 1.45
C GLN A 205 2.08 23.19 0.87
N ASN A 206 3.35 22.77 0.82
CA ASN A 206 3.73 21.48 0.22
C ASN A 206 4.32 20.46 1.20
N GLY A 207 4.51 20.84 2.47
CA GLY A 207 5.15 19.98 3.45
C GLY A 207 6.62 19.69 3.11
N ILE A 208 7.31 20.65 2.50
CA ILE A 208 8.75 20.56 2.22
C ILE A 208 9.50 20.89 3.52
N PHE A 209 10.42 20.02 3.93
CA PHE A 209 11.26 20.15 5.13
C PHE A 209 12.66 20.64 4.74
N PRO A 210 13.56 20.93 5.71
CA PRO A 210 14.83 21.60 5.42
C PRO A 210 15.69 20.92 4.34
N ASP A 211 15.71 19.59 4.27
CA ASP A 211 16.44 18.87 3.20
C ASP A 211 15.88 19.18 1.80
N GLY A 212 14.55 19.23 1.65
CA GLY A 212 13.91 19.59 0.39
C GLY A 212 14.19 21.05 0.01
N ILE A 213 14.16 21.97 0.99
CA ILE A 213 14.53 23.38 0.79
C ILE A 213 15.99 23.49 0.33
N GLN A 214 16.91 22.73 0.92
CA GLN A 214 18.32 22.71 0.52
C GLN A 214 18.49 22.24 -0.92
N ASN A 215 17.78 21.18 -1.33
CA ASN A 215 17.80 20.72 -2.72
C ASN A 215 17.30 21.81 -3.68
N LEU A 216 16.21 22.49 -3.34
CA LEU A 216 15.68 23.59 -4.14
C LEU A 216 16.69 24.73 -4.24
N CYS A 217 17.30 25.17 -3.14
CA CYS A 217 18.32 26.23 -3.20
C CYS A 217 19.45 25.86 -4.18
N ASN A 218 19.99 24.64 -4.06
CA ASN A 218 21.11 24.17 -4.87
C ASN A 218 20.78 24.21 -6.37
N ALA A 219 19.56 23.82 -6.73
CA ALA A 219 19.08 23.88 -8.11
C ALA A 219 18.84 25.32 -8.59
N LEU A 220 18.28 26.17 -7.73
CA LEU A 220 17.99 27.57 -8.07
C LEU A 220 19.25 28.42 -8.28
N GLU A 221 20.41 28.00 -7.78
CA GLU A 221 21.69 28.64 -8.15
C GLU A 221 21.96 28.59 -9.66
N LYS A 222 21.37 27.63 -10.39
CA LYS A 222 21.46 27.52 -11.85
C LYS A 222 20.40 28.36 -12.58
N ASN A 223 19.57 29.11 -11.86
CA ASN A 223 18.46 29.88 -12.39
C ASN A 223 18.63 31.39 -12.03
N PRO A 224 19.62 32.10 -12.61
CA PRO A 224 19.96 33.46 -12.21
C PRO A 224 18.87 34.50 -12.55
N ASN A 225 17.92 34.15 -13.41
CA ASN A 225 16.80 35.01 -13.80
C ASN A 225 15.58 34.89 -12.86
N LEU A 226 15.71 34.20 -11.72
CA LEU A 226 14.61 34.05 -10.77
C LEU A 226 14.18 35.41 -10.20
N ARG A 227 12.88 35.69 -10.34
CA ARG A 227 12.21 36.92 -9.89
C ARG A 227 11.27 36.66 -8.72
N ILE A 228 10.64 35.49 -8.65
CA ILE A 228 9.69 35.14 -7.60
C ILE A 228 10.08 33.80 -6.99
N LEU A 229 10.27 33.78 -5.67
CA LEU A 229 10.43 32.57 -4.88
C LEU A 229 9.41 32.57 -3.74
N ASN A 230 8.40 31.71 -3.88
CA ASN A 230 7.40 31.50 -2.84
C ASN A 230 7.48 30.08 -2.29
N LEU A 231 7.85 29.98 -1.00
CA LEU A 231 7.96 28.76 -0.21
C LEU A 231 7.07 28.80 1.04
N GLU A 232 6.07 29.70 1.08
CA GLU A 232 5.14 29.87 2.21
C GLU A 232 4.52 28.54 2.70
N ASP A 233 4.27 28.38 3.99
CA ASP A 233 3.68 27.17 4.58
C ASP A 233 4.47 25.89 4.19
N ASN A 234 5.79 25.97 4.37
CA ASN A 234 6.69 24.81 4.34
C ASN A 234 7.59 24.85 5.57
N THR A 235 8.09 23.70 6.03
CA THR A 235 8.95 23.64 7.22
C THR A 235 10.38 24.07 6.89
N VAL A 236 10.60 25.36 6.69
CA VAL A 236 11.90 25.94 6.32
C VAL A 236 12.90 25.81 7.47
N LYS A 237 12.48 26.17 8.70
CA LYS A 237 13.33 26.26 9.90
C LYS A 237 14.56 27.16 9.72
N ALA A 238 15.33 27.35 10.80
CA ALA A 238 16.57 28.13 10.74
C ALA A 238 17.60 27.57 9.71
N VAL A 239 17.67 26.24 9.55
CA VAL A 239 18.60 25.59 8.61
C VAL A 239 18.24 25.89 7.16
N GLY A 240 16.96 25.77 6.78
CA GLY A 240 16.51 26.15 5.44
C GLY A 240 16.62 27.66 5.20
N ALA A 241 16.35 28.49 6.21
CA ALA A 241 16.51 29.93 6.10
C ALA A 241 17.97 30.35 5.82
N LYS A 242 18.94 29.66 6.43
CA LYS A 242 20.38 29.84 6.12
C LYS A 242 20.71 29.50 4.67
N CYS A 243 20.10 28.45 4.14
CA CYS A 243 20.23 28.07 2.73
C CYS A 243 19.69 29.16 1.81
N VAL A 244 18.46 29.62 2.06
CA VAL A 244 17.83 30.70 1.30
C VAL A 244 18.67 31.97 1.39
N ALA A 245 19.15 32.35 2.58
CA ALA A 245 20.04 33.49 2.78
C ALA A 245 21.34 33.40 1.95
N THR A 246 21.87 32.20 1.75
CA THR A 246 23.04 31.98 0.89
C THR A 246 22.69 32.16 -0.59
N LEU A 247 21.53 31.64 -1.01
CA LEU A 247 21.02 31.78 -2.36
C LEU A 247 20.71 33.24 -2.72
N LEU A 248 20.15 34.03 -1.79
CA LEU A 248 19.77 35.43 -2.05
C LEU A 248 20.91 36.27 -2.62
N ARG A 249 22.15 36.06 -2.14
CA ARG A 249 23.34 36.75 -2.63
C ARG A 249 23.67 36.47 -4.11
N LYS A 250 23.06 35.43 -4.70
CA LYS A 250 23.25 35.00 -6.09
C LYS A 250 22.09 35.41 -7.00
N LEU A 251 20.96 35.87 -6.45
CA LEU A 251 19.74 36.17 -7.21
C LEU A 251 19.53 37.68 -7.40
N GLU A 252 20.30 38.29 -8.30
CA GLU A 252 20.28 39.74 -8.58
C GLU A 252 18.97 40.27 -9.19
N HIS A 253 18.06 39.37 -9.56
CA HIS A 253 16.77 39.72 -10.20
C HIS A 253 15.57 39.40 -9.32
N LEU A 254 15.78 38.94 -8.08
CA LEU A 254 14.69 38.59 -7.19
C LEU A 254 13.86 39.83 -6.81
N GLU A 255 12.56 39.74 -7.07
CA GLU A 255 11.55 40.77 -6.81
C GLU A 255 10.64 40.39 -5.64
N GLU A 256 10.40 39.09 -5.42
CA GLU A 256 9.52 38.59 -4.36
C GLU A 256 10.14 37.38 -3.66
N LEU A 257 10.22 37.47 -2.33
CA LEU A 257 10.57 36.38 -1.43
C LEU A 257 9.43 36.17 -0.43
N ASN A 258 8.78 35.01 -0.49
CA ASN A 258 7.74 34.63 0.47
C ASN A 258 8.16 33.36 1.23
N LEU A 259 8.37 33.52 2.53
CA LEU A 259 8.73 32.48 3.50
C LEU A 259 7.76 32.50 4.70
N GLY A 260 6.53 33.01 4.52
CA GLY A 260 5.52 33.01 5.58
C GLY A 260 5.22 31.60 6.11
N ASP A 261 4.86 31.48 7.39
CA ASP A 261 4.53 30.19 8.03
C ASP A 261 5.61 29.10 7.82
N GLY A 262 6.86 29.48 8.10
CA GLY A 262 8.06 28.71 7.78
C GLY A 262 8.80 28.11 8.98
N LEU A 263 8.34 28.39 10.20
CA LEU A 263 9.05 28.11 11.46
C LEU A 263 10.49 28.64 11.49
N LEU A 264 10.73 29.80 10.88
CA LEU A 264 12.07 30.41 10.81
C LEU A 264 12.66 30.63 12.21
N LYS A 265 11.82 31.04 13.15
CA LYS A 265 12.20 31.57 14.48
C LYS A 265 13.20 32.72 14.37
N THR A 266 13.61 33.27 15.50
CA THR A 266 14.58 34.38 15.56
C THR A 266 15.91 34.04 14.85
N THR A 267 16.39 32.81 14.95
CA THR A 267 17.65 32.39 14.30
C THR A 267 17.58 32.43 12.78
N GLY A 268 16.49 31.92 12.20
CA GLY A 268 16.27 31.98 10.75
C GLY A 268 16.09 33.42 10.25
N ALA A 269 15.33 34.24 10.99
CA ALA A 269 15.17 35.66 10.71
C ALA A 269 16.53 36.39 10.69
N ASN A 270 17.42 36.07 11.64
CA ASN A 270 18.76 36.68 11.68
C ASN A 270 19.60 36.35 10.44
N HIS A 271 19.55 35.12 9.94
CA HIS A 271 20.25 34.73 8.71
C HIS A 271 19.74 35.49 7.49
N LEU A 272 18.43 35.67 7.38
CA LEU A 272 17.82 36.44 6.30
C LEU A 272 18.20 37.92 6.39
N ALA A 273 18.12 38.52 7.58
CA ALA A 273 18.51 39.91 7.80
C ALA A 273 19.97 40.19 7.38
N ASP A 274 20.89 39.28 7.74
CA ASP A 274 22.31 39.40 7.35
C ASP A 274 22.48 39.32 5.83
N ALA A 275 21.78 38.41 5.15
CA ALA A 275 21.85 38.31 3.70
C ALA A 275 21.21 39.52 3.00
N LEU A 276 20.09 40.04 3.54
CA LEU A 276 19.42 41.21 2.99
C LEU A 276 20.34 42.43 3.03
N GLN A 277 21.13 42.62 4.10
CA GLN A 277 22.15 43.68 4.19
C GLN A 277 23.24 43.61 3.11
N ASP A 278 23.51 42.42 2.56
CA ASP A 278 24.56 42.21 1.55
C ASP A 278 24.04 42.17 0.10
N THR A 279 22.71 42.16 -0.11
CA THR A 279 22.12 41.83 -1.42
C THR A 279 21.67 43.09 -2.18
N PRO A 280 22.19 43.35 -3.40
CA PRO A 280 21.72 44.45 -4.24
C PRO A 280 20.27 44.20 -4.70
N SER A 281 19.39 45.16 -4.40
CA SER A 281 17.94 44.93 -4.36
C SER A 281 17.20 45.27 -5.65
N LYS A 282 16.48 44.29 -6.20
CA LYS A 282 15.22 44.52 -6.93
C LYS A 282 14.00 44.07 -6.11
N LEU A 283 14.21 43.79 -4.83
CA LEU A 283 13.20 43.21 -3.95
C LEU A 283 12.07 44.22 -3.73
N LYS A 284 10.86 43.80 -4.05
CA LYS A 284 9.61 44.56 -3.91
C LYS A 284 8.73 43.98 -2.83
N VAL A 285 8.77 42.66 -2.64
CA VAL A 285 7.91 41.94 -1.70
C VAL A 285 8.75 41.04 -0.80
N LEU A 286 8.57 41.18 0.52
CA LEU A 286 9.13 40.29 1.52
C LEU A 286 8.02 39.83 2.47
N ASN A 287 7.73 38.53 2.50
CA ASN A 287 6.81 37.96 3.46
C ASN A 287 7.54 36.98 4.39
N VAL A 288 7.55 37.29 5.69
CA VAL A 288 8.09 36.46 6.79
C VAL A 288 7.09 36.42 7.96
N SER A 289 5.79 36.53 7.67
CA SER A 289 4.72 36.43 8.66
C SER A 289 4.62 35.02 9.27
N SER A 290 3.95 34.88 10.41
CA SER A 290 3.62 33.59 11.04
C SER A 290 4.84 32.67 11.31
N ASN A 291 5.98 33.23 11.69
CA ASN A 291 7.25 32.49 11.74
C ASN A 291 7.80 32.27 13.15
N GLU A 292 7.02 32.56 14.18
CA GLU A 292 7.43 32.52 15.59
C GLU A 292 8.68 33.38 15.86
N ILE A 293 8.84 34.47 15.09
CA ILE A 293 9.97 35.39 15.25
C ILE A 293 9.73 36.22 16.49
N ARG A 294 10.70 36.23 17.42
CA ARG A 294 10.64 37.11 18.60
C ARG A 294 11.19 38.49 18.27
N LEU A 295 10.87 39.47 19.12
CA LEU A 295 11.22 40.89 18.95
C LEU A 295 12.64 41.15 18.41
N PRO A 296 13.74 40.55 18.95
CA PRO A 296 15.08 40.82 18.43
C PRO A 296 15.26 40.49 16.94
N GLY A 297 14.62 39.41 16.46
CA GLY A 297 14.67 39.02 15.05
C GLY A 297 13.84 39.96 14.17
N GLY A 298 12.66 40.37 14.66
CA GLY A 298 11.80 41.33 13.96
C GLY A 298 12.51 42.67 13.76
N LEU A 299 13.11 43.22 14.81
CA LEU A 299 13.88 44.47 14.74
C LEU A 299 15.07 44.36 13.77
N LYS A 300 15.78 43.22 13.77
CA LYS A 300 16.92 43.00 12.88
C LYS A 300 16.48 42.92 11.41
N ILE A 301 15.35 42.27 11.12
CA ILE A 301 14.76 42.27 9.77
C ILE A 301 14.46 43.71 9.36
N VAL A 302 13.73 44.49 10.15
CA VAL A 302 13.37 45.88 9.80
C VAL A 302 14.62 46.74 9.54
N GLU A 303 15.66 46.64 10.38
CA GLU A 303 16.91 47.40 10.16
C GLU A 303 17.59 47.02 8.83
N SER A 304 17.54 45.75 8.43
CA SER A 304 18.13 45.29 7.17
C SER A 304 17.46 45.85 5.91
N LEU A 305 16.22 46.33 6.01
CA LEU A 305 15.43 46.85 4.88
C LEU A 305 15.81 48.28 4.48
N ARG A 306 16.61 48.98 5.28
CA ARG A 306 16.98 50.39 5.05
C ARG A 306 17.51 50.66 3.64
N GLN A 307 18.29 49.73 3.09
CA GLN A 307 18.88 49.88 1.75
C GLN A 307 17.95 49.48 0.60
N HIS A 308 16.80 48.87 0.90
CA HIS A 308 15.77 48.45 -0.06
C HIS A 308 14.55 49.37 -0.02
N ALA A 309 14.58 50.43 0.79
CA ALA A 309 13.43 51.29 1.07
C ALA A 309 12.78 51.87 -0.18
N GLU A 310 13.54 52.20 -1.24
CA GLU A 310 12.99 52.73 -2.48
C GLU A 310 12.35 51.66 -3.39
N SER A 311 12.74 50.40 -3.26
CA SER A 311 12.25 49.31 -4.12
C SER A 311 11.09 48.53 -3.51
N LEU A 312 11.03 48.47 -2.17
CA LEU A 312 10.02 47.72 -1.42
C LEU A 312 8.63 48.32 -1.59
N LYS A 313 7.63 47.43 -1.67
CA LYS A 313 6.22 47.76 -1.84
C LYS A 313 5.34 47.07 -0.82
N ASN A 314 5.70 45.86 -0.42
CA ASN A 314 4.95 45.09 0.56
C ASN A 314 5.91 44.27 1.44
N VAL A 315 5.87 44.52 2.74
CA VAL A 315 6.59 43.76 3.76
C VAL A 315 5.60 43.27 4.79
N ASN A 316 5.58 41.96 5.02
CA ASN A 316 4.69 41.34 5.99
C ASN A 316 5.49 40.64 7.10
N LEU A 317 5.30 41.13 8.33
CA LEU A 317 5.87 40.60 9.59
C LEU A 317 4.79 40.14 10.58
N ASP A 318 3.52 40.10 10.17
CA ASP A 318 2.39 39.83 11.05
C ASP A 318 2.43 38.40 11.62
N LEU A 319 1.65 38.18 12.69
CA LEU A 319 1.47 36.87 13.34
C LEU A 319 2.78 36.23 13.84
N ASN A 320 3.79 37.07 14.16
CA ASN A 320 5.01 36.67 14.84
C ASN A 320 4.91 36.90 16.37
N TRP A 321 5.87 36.39 17.14
CA TRP A 321 5.81 36.37 18.60
C TRP A 321 6.58 37.55 19.21
N PHE A 322 6.14 38.77 18.91
CA PHE A 322 6.78 39.98 19.42
C PHE A 322 6.41 40.29 20.89
N GLY A 323 5.31 39.73 21.40
CA GLY A 323 4.79 39.96 22.74
C GLY A 323 3.91 41.22 22.83
N ASP A 324 3.21 41.40 23.96
CA ASP A 324 2.14 42.40 24.19
C ASP A 324 2.42 43.82 23.68
N THR A 325 3.68 44.28 23.79
CA THR A 325 4.11 45.62 23.35
C THR A 325 5.11 45.58 22.18
N GLY A 326 5.56 44.40 21.76
CA GLY A 326 6.61 44.27 20.77
C GLY A 326 6.18 44.66 19.36
N ALA A 327 4.90 44.50 19.00
CA ALA A 327 4.39 44.95 17.70
C ALA A 327 4.47 46.49 17.57
N GLU A 328 4.15 47.23 18.64
CA GLU A 328 4.31 48.68 18.67
C GLU A 328 5.78 49.09 18.52
N GLU A 329 6.69 48.37 19.18
CA GLU A 329 8.13 48.61 19.07
C GLU A 329 8.66 48.34 17.65
N VAL A 330 8.22 47.26 17.00
CA VAL A 330 8.55 46.98 15.61
C VAL A 330 8.03 48.09 14.69
N MET A 331 6.78 48.55 14.87
CA MET A 331 6.22 49.65 14.06
C MET A 331 6.90 51.01 14.32
N SER A 332 7.35 51.26 15.55
CA SER A 332 8.20 52.42 15.86
C SER A 332 9.50 52.35 15.07
N ARG A 333 10.17 51.19 15.05
CA ARG A 333 11.39 50.97 14.28
C ARG A 333 11.16 51.07 12.76
N VAL A 334 10.03 50.57 12.25
CA VAL A 334 9.64 50.75 10.83
C VAL A 334 9.63 52.23 10.44
N SER A 335 9.07 53.08 11.31
CA SER A 335 9.03 54.54 11.11
C SER A 335 10.41 55.18 11.20
N GLU A 336 11.28 54.74 12.12
CA GLU A 336 12.67 55.20 12.24
C GLU A 336 13.54 54.83 11.02
N VAL A 337 13.26 53.68 10.39
CA VAL A 337 13.97 53.21 9.21
C VAL A 337 13.46 53.88 7.92
N GLY A 338 12.23 54.41 7.91
CA GLY A 338 11.64 55.09 6.75
C GLY A 338 11.00 54.13 5.73
N VAL A 339 10.51 52.98 6.19
CA VAL A 339 9.90 51.94 5.34
C VAL A 339 8.41 51.77 5.61
N GLU A 340 7.77 52.68 6.34
CA GLU A 340 6.36 52.60 6.71
C GLU A 340 5.39 52.46 5.53
N HIS A 341 5.75 53.00 4.36
CA HIS A 341 4.93 52.95 3.15
C HIS A 341 4.77 51.54 2.56
N CYS A 342 5.58 50.57 2.97
CA CYS A 342 5.51 49.18 2.51
C CYS A 342 4.91 48.21 3.55
N PHE A 343 4.46 48.71 4.71
CA PHE A 343 3.82 47.90 5.76
C PHE A 343 2.31 48.15 5.84
N GLU A 344 1.56 47.10 6.17
CA GLU A 344 0.18 47.23 6.67
C GLU A 344 0.18 47.31 8.22
N PRO A 345 -0.88 47.84 8.85
CA PRO A 345 -1.00 47.83 10.32
C PRO A 345 -1.04 46.39 10.85
N MET A 346 -0.19 46.07 11.84
CA MET A 346 -0.13 44.73 12.43
C MET A 346 -1.41 44.37 13.19
N GLY A 347 -1.92 43.15 13.00
CA GLY A 347 -3.07 42.60 13.75
C GLY A 347 -2.75 42.23 15.20
N GLU A 348 -3.80 41.96 16.01
CA GLU A 348 -3.66 41.57 17.43
C GLU A 348 -2.84 40.26 17.60
N ASN A 349 -1.93 40.25 18.57
CA ASN A 349 -1.02 39.14 18.86
C ASN A 349 -1.76 37.85 19.27
N VAL A 350 -1.29 36.71 18.76
CA VAL A 350 -1.70 35.38 19.22
C VAL A 350 -0.51 34.72 19.91
N GLU A 351 -0.49 34.73 21.24
CA GLU A 351 0.44 33.88 22.00
C GLU A 351 -0.09 32.44 22.04
N PRO A 352 0.78 31.42 21.88
CA PRO A 352 0.44 30.07 22.28
C PRO A 352 0.56 29.94 23.80
N ASP A 353 -0.41 29.25 24.41
CA ASP A 353 -0.33 28.83 25.81
C ASP A 353 1.01 28.12 26.07
N SER A 354 1.73 28.61 27.07
CA SER A 354 3.04 28.11 27.48
C SER A 354 2.95 26.67 27.99
N ASP A 355 3.32 25.67 27.17
CA ASP A 355 3.84 24.36 27.58
C ASP A 355 4.24 23.54 26.34
N ASP A 356 5.51 23.62 25.92
CA ASP A 356 6.29 22.51 25.33
C ASP A 356 7.65 23.01 24.82
N GLU A 357 8.66 22.98 25.68
CA GLU A 357 10.07 22.94 25.25
C GLU A 357 10.69 21.59 25.64
N SER A 358 10.92 20.73 24.65
CA SER A 358 12.07 19.79 24.69
C SER A 358 12.47 19.37 23.28
N GLU A 359 13.62 19.88 22.83
CA GLU A 359 14.32 19.43 21.62
C GLU A 359 15.03 18.09 21.89
N ASN A 360 14.86 17.11 20.99
CA ASN A 360 15.80 16.00 20.88
C ASN A 360 15.78 15.42 19.45
N ASP A 361 16.72 15.87 18.61
CA ASP A 361 16.98 15.35 17.27
C ASP A 361 18.13 14.33 17.32
N GLN A 362 17.87 13.08 16.92
CA GLN A 362 18.88 12.15 16.44
C GLN A 362 18.42 11.52 15.12
N ALA A 363 19.21 11.73 14.07
CA ALA A 363 19.10 11.06 12.77
C ALA A 363 20.29 10.11 12.57
N ALA A 364 20.03 8.90 12.06
CA ALA A 364 21.01 7.88 11.75
C ALA A 364 21.25 7.78 10.23
N ASN A 365 22.50 7.54 9.84
CA ASN A 365 23.02 7.38 8.47
C ASN A 365 23.74 6.00 8.42
N GLY A 366 23.50 5.11 7.45
CA GLY A 366 24.37 4.86 6.27
C GLY A 366 24.55 3.34 6.03
N GLY A 367 24.65 2.89 4.76
CA GLY A 367 24.78 1.47 4.35
C GLY A 367 26.13 1.11 3.73
N GLU A 368 26.29 -0.10 3.15
CA GLU A 368 27.31 -0.50 2.14
C GLU A 368 27.09 -1.95 1.58
N GLU A 369 27.47 -2.18 0.31
CA GLU A 369 27.45 -3.43 -0.50
C GLU A 369 28.88 -3.74 -1.04
N ASP A 370 29.24 -5.01 -1.38
CA ASP A 370 30.53 -5.41 -2.03
C ASP A 370 30.40 -6.58 -3.06
N GLU A 371 31.30 -6.62 -4.07
CA GLU A 371 31.31 -7.43 -5.35
C GLU A 371 32.08 -8.79 -5.35
N GLU A 372 31.86 -9.64 -6.40
CA GLU A 372 32.32 -11.05 -6.63
C GLU A 372 33.45 -11.29 -7.68
N THR A 373 34.18 -12.43 -7.59
CA THR A 373 34.98 -13.06 -8.70
C THR A 373 34.96 -14.62 -8.64
N SER A 374 34.94 -15.34 -9.79
CA SER A 374 34.86 -16.83 -9.92
C SER A 374 36.01 -17.50 -10.71
N VAL A 375 36.35 -18.80 -10.47
CA VAL A 375 37.51 -19.57 -11.03
C VAL A 375 37.11 -20.94 -11.68
N SER A 376 37.81 -21.43 -12.73
CA SER A 376 37.51 -22.69 -13.48
C SER A 376 38.65 -23.74 -13.55
N PHE A 377 38.35 -25.06 -13.70
CA PHE A 377 39.32 -26.17 -13.93
C PHE A 377 38.93 -27.19 -15.05
N ILE A 378 39.92 -27.91 -15.61
CA ILE A 378 39.81 -28.85 -16.76
C ILE A 378 39.95 -30.33 -16.32
N GLY A 379 39.01 -31.19 -16.76
CA GLY A 379 39.02 -32.64 -16.47
C GLY A 379 39.70 -33.53 -17.53
N PRO A 380 39.87 -34.85 -17.27
CA PRO A 380 40.74 -35.77 -18.03
C PRO A 380 40.30 -36.08 -19.48
N SER A 381 39.16 -35.57 -19.92
CA SER A 381 38.60 -35.76 -21.26
C SER A 381 38.64 -34.49 -22.13
N GLY A 382 39.32 -33.43 -21.66
CA GLY A 382 39.48 -32.18 -22.40
C GLY A 382 38.22 -31.30 -22.51
N LYS A 383 37.13 -31.65 -21.82
CA LYS A 383 35.95 -30.78 -21.68
C LYS A 383 35.94 -30.10 -20.31
N THR A 384 35.83 -28.77 -20.31
CA THR A 384 35.62 -27.95 -19.10
C THR A 384 34.25 -28.27 -18.52
N ILE A 385 34.17 -28.54 -17.22
CA ILE A 385 32.91 -28.81 -16.50
C ILE A 385 32.86 -27.84 -15.34
N LEU A 386 31.83 -27.02 -15.30
CA LEU A 386 31.64 -26.05 -14.22
C LEU A 386 31.04 -26.79 -13.02
N ALA A 387 31.66 -26.68 -11.84
CA ALA A 387 31.17 -27.34 -10.63
C ALA A 387 29.73 -26.91 -10.27
N LYS A 388 29.39 -25.64 -10.57
CA LYS A 388 28.03 -25.07 -10.55
C LYS A 388 27.01 -25.90 -11.32
N GLU A 389 27.35 -26.41 -12.50
CA GLU A 389 26.41 -27.23 -13.29
C GLU A 389 26.14 -28.59 -12.64
N VAL A 390 27.14 -29.15 -11.96
CA VAL A 390 27.01 -30.44 -11.27
C VAL A 390 26.14 -30.32 -10.02
N VAL A 391 26.21 -29.21 -9.27
CA VAL A 391 25.35 -29.00 -8.09
C VAL A 391 23.94 -28.57 -8.44
N LEU A 392 23.74 -27.82 -9.53
CA LEU A 392 22.40 -27.46 -10.01
C LEU A 392 21.63 -28.70 -10.50
N LYS A 393 22.32 -29.69 -11.07
CA LYS A 393 21.72 -30.93 -11.57
C LYS A 393 22.61 -32.15 -11.28
N PRO A 394 22.62 -32.67 -10.05
CA PRO A 394 23.51 -33.74 -9.65
C PRO A 394 23.12 -35.06 -10.31
N CYS A 395 24.13 -35.76 -10.82
CA CYS A 395 24.01 -37.12 -11.34
C CYS A 395 25.35 -37.85 -11.19
N VAL A 396 25.33 -39.19 -11.18
CA VAL A 396 26.54 -40.00 -10.98
C VAL A 396 27.64 -39.67 -12.00
N SER A 397 27.27 -39.48 -13.26
CA SER A 397 28.23 -39.17 -14.32
C SER A 397 28.87 -37.78 -14.14
N GLY A 398 28.14 -36.79 -13.63
CA GLY A 398 28.64 -35.46 -13.31
C GLY A 398 29.60 -35.48 -12.12
N LEU A 399 29.22 -36.19 -11.05
CA LEU A 399 30.04 -36.33 -9.84
C LEU A 399 31.37 -37.03 -10.11
N ARG A 400 31.40 -38.07 -10.96
CA ARG A 400 32.65 -38.74 -11.35
C ARG A 400 33.60 -37.84 -12.13
N LYS A 401 33.07 -36.87 -12.87
CA LYS A 401 33.89 -35.94 -13.66
C LYS A 401 34.58 -34.88 -12.81
N LEU A 402 34.11 -34.65 -11.57
CA LEU A 402 34.77 -33.78 -10.59
C LEU A 402 35.99 -34.42 -9.91
N GLY A 403 36.34 -35.67 -10.24
CA GLY A 403 37.54 -36.35 -9.77
C GLY A 403 37.33 -37.22 -8.53
N HIS A 404 38.43 -37.75 -7.97
CA HIS A 404 38.41 -38.74 -6.89
C HIS A 404 38.00 -38.19 -5.51
N SER A 405 38.10 -36.87 -5.28
CA SER A 405 37.55 -36.17 -4.11
C SER A 405 36.79 -34.93 -4.61
N PRO A 406 35.50 -35.06 -4.94
CA PRO A 406 34.73 -33.99 -5.58
C PRO A 406 34.24 -32.94 -4.57
N VAL A 407 34.34 -33.21 -3.27
CA VAL A 407 33.75 -32.42 -2.19
C VAL A 407 34.20 -30.95 -2.19
N PRO A 408 35.50 -30.60 -2.29
CA PRO A 408 35.92 -29.20 -2.35
C PRO A 408 35.33 -28.45 -3.55
N SER A 409 35.28 -29.10 -4.72
CA SER A 409 34.71 -28.53 -5.94
C SER A 409 33.21 -28.33 -5.82
N LEU A 410 32.51 -29.21 -5.10
CA LEU A 410 31.07 -29.10 -4.86
C LEU A 410 30.71 -27.90 -3.96
N PHE A 411 31.53 -27.58 -2.95
CA PHE A 411 31.35 -26.36 -2.15
C PHE A 411 31.54 -25.10 -2.98
N LEU A 412 32.64 -25.01 -3.74
CA LEU A 412 32.87 -23.88 -4.66
C LEU A 412 31.74 -23.76 -5.70
N GLY A 413 31.26 -24.88 -6.24
CA GLY A 413 30.13 -24.89 -7.16
C GLY A 413 28.83 -24.38 -6.53
N MET A 414 28.61 -24.61 -5.23
CA MET A 414 27.47 -24.07 -4.49
C MET A 414 27.62 -22.58 -4.20
N GLU A 415 28.83 -22.12 -3.89
CA GLU A 415 29.14 -20.70 -3.74
C GLU A 415 28.87 -19.95 -5.04
N ASP A 416 29.36 -20.47 -6.18
CA ASP A 416 29.11 -19.90 -7.51
C ASP A 416 27.63 -20.01 -7.96
N ALA A 417 26.93 -21.05 -7.53
CA ALA A 417 25.53 -21.27 -7.89
C ALA A 417 24.58 -20.36 -7.11
N PHE A 418 24.92 -20.08 -5.85
CA PHE A 418 24.05 -19.42 -4.88
C PHE A 418 24.84 -18.43 -4.00
N PRO A 419 25.42 -17.37 -4.57
CA PRO A 419 26.36 -16.52 -3.82
C PRO A 419 25.72 -15.69 -2.71
N LEU A 420 24.43 -15.37 -2.85
CA LEU A 420 23.64 -14.59 -1.89
C LEU A 420 23.00 -15.44 -0.77
N VAL A 421 23.21 -16.76 -0.77
CA VAL A 421 22.66 -17.68 0.25
C VAL A 421 23.70 -17.88 1.36
N ASP A 422 23.24 -17.93 2.61
CA ASP A 422 24.13 -18.15 3.76
C ASP A 422 24.94 -19.44 3.61
N THR A 423 26.20 -19.44 4.08
CA THR A 423 27.11 -20.58 3.96
C THR A 423 26.56 -21.84 4.63
N ALA A 424 25.91 -21.73 5.78
CA ALA A 424 25.32 -22.89 6.46
C ALA A 424 24.13 -23.46 5.67
N GLU A 425 23.33 -22.61 5.03
CA GLU A 425 22.22 -23.04 4.17
C GLU A 425 22.73 -23.71 2.88
N ARG A 426 23.78 -23.17 2.26
CA ARG A 426 24.45 -23.78 1.09
C ARG A 426 25.01 -25.16 1.41
N ASP A 427 25.63 -25.32 2.57
CA ASP A 427 26.23 -26.59 2.99
C ASP A 427 25.19 -27.70 3.16
N VAL A 428 24.02 -27.37 3.70
CA VAL A 428 22.94 -28.34 3.89
C VAL A 428 22.21 -28.65 2.60
N GLU A 429 21.95 -27.63 1.78
CA GLU A 429 21.35 -27.80 0.45
C GLU A 429 22.25 -28.65 -0.47
N LEU A 430 23.58 -28.53 -0.33
CA LEU A 430 24.52 -29.35 -1.07
C LEU A 430 24.35 -30.83 -0.75
N ILE A 431 24.25 -31.19 0.54
CA ILE A 431 24.04 -32.57 0.97
C ILE A 431 22.71 -33.10 0.41
N ALA A 432 21.63 -32.31 0.50
CA ALA A 432 20.31 -32.71 0.03
C ALA A 432 20.30 -33.01 -1.48
N ARG A 433 20.90 -32.11 -2.27
CA ARG A 433 21.02 -32.26 -3.73
C ARG A 433 21.81 -33.51 -4.12
N ILE A 434 22.93 -33.79 -3.46
CA ILE A 434 23.69 -35.02 -3.74
C ILE A 434 22.92 -36.27 -3.29
N ALA A 435 22.17 -36.19 -2.18
CA ALA A 435 21.33 -37.29 -1.70
C ALA A 435 20.14 -37.60 -2.64
N ASP A 436 19.62 -36.61 -3.37
CA ASP A 436 18.56 -36.78 -4.36
C ASP A 436 18.97 -37.62 -5.58
N VAL A 437 20.26 -37.93 -5.74
CA VAL A 437 20.75 -38.90 -6.74
C VAL A 437 20.50 -40.36 -6.31
N LEU A 438 20.31 -40.62 -5.01
CA LEU A 438 20.18 -41.97 -4.46
C LEU A 438 18.91 -42.74 -4.88
N PRO A 439 17.72 -42.10 -4.99
CA PRO A 439 16.50 -42.79 -5.44
C PRO A 439 16.60 -43.39 -6.85
N ASP A 440 17.40 -42.76 -7.72
CA ASP A 440 17.57 -43.18 -9.13
C ASP A 440 18.56 -44.35 -9.29
N LEU A 441 19.27 -44.75 -8.23
CA LEU A 441 20.34 -45.76 -8.31
C LEU A 441 19.88 -47.20 -8.06
N GLY A 442 18.64 -47.41 -7.63
CA GLY A 442 18.00 -48.74 -7.47
C GLY A 442 18.58 -49.64 -6.37
N ASP A 443 19.91 -49.72 -6.24
CA ASP A 443 20.65 -50.49 -5.23
C ASP A 443 21.87 -49.70 -4.71
N LEU A 444 21.87 -49.43 -3.40
CA LEU A 444 22.96 -48.73 -2.70
C LEU A 444 24.23 -49.58 -2.56
N LYS A 445 24.16 -50.90 -2.75
CA LYS A 445 25.34 -51.78 -2.75
C LYS A 445 26.08 -51.80 -4.08
N SER A 446 25.49 -51.22 -5.14
CA SER A 446 26.16 -51.04 -6.43
C SER A 446 27.39 -50.15 -6.31
N SER A 447 28.32 -50.26 -7.26
CA SER A 447 29.53 -49.42 -7.29
C SER A 447 29.21 -47.93 -7.41
N GLU A 448 28.07 -47.56 -8.00
CA GLU A 448 27.59 -46.18 -8.11
C GLU A 448 26.94 -45.69 -6.81
N GLY A 449 26.13 -46.54 -6.16
CA GLY A 449 25.56 -46.25 -4.85
C GLY A 449 26.63 -46.05 -3.77
N GLN A 450 27.68 -46.89 -3.77
CA GLN A 450 28.81 -46.75 -2.86
C GLN A 450 29.63 -45.48 -3.12
N PHE A 451 29.79 -45.08 -4.39
CA PHE A 451 30.50 -43.86 -4.76
C PHE A 451 29.77 -42.60 -4.25
N VAL A 452 28.46 -42.47 -4.52
CA VAL A 452 27.67 -41.33 -4.03
C VAL A 452 27.59 -41.32 -2.49
N SER A 453 27.46 -42.50 -1.87
CA SER A 453 27.48 -42.63 -0.41
C SER A 453 28.80 -42.14 0.21
N SER A 454 29.94 -42.38 -0.45
CA SER A 454 31.25 -41.90 0.02
C SER A 454 31.33 -40.37 0.00
N ILE A 455 30.81 -39.72 -1.06
CA ILE A 455 30.79 -38.26 -1.19
C ILE A 455 29.94 -37.64 -0.08
N ILE A 456 28.75 -38.18 0.17
CA ILE A 456 27.85 -37.72 1.23
C ILE A 456 28.55 -37.84 2.60
N LYS A 457 29.21 -38.96 2.88
CA LYS A 457 29.96 -39.14 4.14
C LYS A 457 31.07 -38.12 4.33
N GLU A 458 31.79 -37.79 3.26
CA GLU A 458 32.87 -36.80 3.29
C GLU A 458 32.33 -35.37 3.47
N LEU A 459 31.20 -35.03 2.83
CA LEU A 459 30.47 -33.77 3.07
C LEU A 459 30.05 -33.64 4.55
N PHE A 460 29.43 -34.68 5.10
CA PHE A 460 29.08 -34.74 6.53
C PHE A 460 30.28 -34.53 7.43
N ALA A 461 31.38 -35.25 7.17
CA ALA A 461 32.58 -35.15 8.00
C ALA A 461 33.22 -33.77 7.95
N LYS A 462 33.06 -33.02 6.85
CA LYS A 462 33.61 -31.68 6.69
C LYS A 462 32.72 -30.60 7.33
N ILE A 463 31.41 -30.70 7.17
CA ILE A 463 30.43 -29.75 7.71
C ILE A 463 30.32 -29.89 9.24
N PHE A 464 30.47 -31.11 9.78
CA PHE A 464 30.21 -31.40 11.20
C PHE A 464 31.45 -31.81 12.00
N ARG A 465 32.65 -31.31 11.68
CA ARG A 465 33.85 -31.62 12.49
C ARG A 465 33.68 -31.13 13.95
N PRO A 466 33.95 -31.95 14.97
CA PRO A 466 33.92 -31.51 16.35
C PRO A 466 35.12 -30.59 16.65
N VAL A 467 34.85 -29.39 17.16
CA VAL A 467 35.87 -28.45 17.64
C VAL A 467 36.50 -29.02 18.92
N GLY A 468 37.83 -29.17 18.92
CA GLY A 468 38.60 -29.67 20.04
C GLY A 468 38.66 -28.67 21.20
N SER A 469 38.71 -29.22 22.41
CA SER A 469 38.79 -28.53 23.70
C SER A 469 40.00 -27.59 23.83
N SER A 470 39.80 -26.29 23.66
CA SER A 470 40.60 -25.23 24.31
C SER A 470 39.72 -23.99 24.43
N GLY A 471 39.49 -23.57 25.68
CA GLY A 471 38.48 -22.58 26.02
C GLY A 471 38.77 -21.17 25.51
N ASP A 472 37.77 -20.60 24.85
CA ASP A 472 37.34 -19.21 25.02
C ASP A 472 35.89 -19.12 24.50
N ALA A 473 34.95 -18.88 25.41
CA ALA A 473 33.53 -18.76 25.08
C ALA A 473 33.19 -17.28 24.87
N SER A 474 33.43 -16.78 23.65
CA SER A 474 32.86 -15.52 23.19
C SER A 474 32.73 -15.53 21.65
N GLY A 475 31.52 -15.76 21.15
CA GLY A 475 31.18 -15.59 19.73
C GLY A 475 30.36 -16.75 19.15
N ASP A 476 29.16 -16.45 18.67
CA ASP A 476 28.36 -17.13 17.63
C ASP A 476 27.99 -18.64 17.72
N ASP A 477 28.34 -19.36 18.78
CA ASP A 477 28.09 -20.82 18.88
C ASP A 477 26.62 -21.25 19.17
N GLY A 478 25.69 -20.29 19.29
CA GLY A 478 24.27 -20.58 19.50
C GLY A 478 23.46 -20.88 18.23
N ARG A 479 23.92 -20.43 17.06
CA ARG A 479 23.15 -20.53 15.80
C ARG A 479 23.33 -21.85 15.06
N GLN A 480 24.47 -22.52 15.19
CA GLN A 480 24.68 -23.79 14.47
C GLN A 480 23.86 -24.96 15.02
N VAL A 481 23.50 -24.96 16.31
CA VAL A 481 22.73 -26.06 16.94
C VAL A 481 21.24 -25.98 16.62
N GLU A 482 20.71 -24.81 16.25
CA GLU A 482 19.27 -24.60 16.04
C GLU A 482 18.82 -24.85 14.58
N LEU A 483 19.70 -24.62 13.59
CA LEU A 483 19.47 -25.04 12.19
C LEU A 483 19.49 -26.56 11.98
N LEU A 484 20.00 -27.31 12.96
CA LEU A 484 20.25 -28.76 12.85
C LEU A 484 19.01 -29.64 13.08
N GLN A 485 17.84 -29.15 13.51
CA GLN A 485 16.73 -30.05 13.83
C GLN A 485 15.88 -30.53 12.64
N ASN A 486 15.74 -29.73 11.57
CA ASN A 486 14.88 -30.09 10.42
C ASN A 486 15.57 -31.02 9.40
N HIS A 487 16.90 -30.96 9.29
CA HIS A 487 17.65 -31.76 8.32
C HIS A 487 18.33 -32.99 8.93
N VAL A 488 18.62 -33.01 10.23
CA VAL A 488 19.13 -34.20 10.93
C VAL A 488 18.14 -35.36 10.90
N LEU A 489 16.82 -35.14 10.88
CA LEU A 489 15.85 -36.24 10.80
C LEU A 489 15.81 -36.93 9.43
N VAL A 490 15.91 -36.15 8.34
CA VAL A 490 16.03 -36.66 6.97
C VAL A 490 17.35 -37.40 6.79
N VAL A 491 18.42 -36.83 7.33
CA VAL A 491 19.77 -37.39 7.35
C VAL A 491 19.86 -38.64 8.23
N LEU A 492 19.26 -38.67 9.42
CA LEU A 492 19.20 -39.86 10.28
C LEU A 492 18.30 -40.95 9.68
N GLY A 493 17.23 -40.57 8.96
CA GLY A 493 16.38 -41.48 8.20
C GLY A 493 17.12 -42.12 7.02
N LEU A 494 17.87 -41.31 6.25
CA LEU A 494 18.75 -41.74 5.17
C LEU A 494 19.94 -42.55 5.69
N ILE A 495 20.57 -42.16 6.81
CA ILE A 495 21.65 -42.90 7.48
C ILE A 495 21.12 -44.25 7.95
N LYS A 496 19.93 -44.32 8.56
CA LYS A 496 19.34 -45.60 8.99
C LYS A 496 19.05 -46.50 7.79
N PHE A 497 18.62 -45.95 6.66
CA PHE A 497 18.42 -46.68 5.41
C PHE A 497 19.75 -47.17 4.78
N VAL A 498 20.76 -46.30 4.71
CA VAL A 498 22.10 -46.56 4.16
C VAL A 498 22.90 -47.54 5.04
N VAL A 499 22.75 -47.48 6.37
CA VAL A 499 23.47 -48.34 7.33
C VAL A 499 22.80 -49.70 7.51
N THR A 500 21.46 -49.79 7.47
CA THR A 500 20.76 -51.04 7.84
C THR A 500 20.12 -51.81 6.68
N GLY A 501 19.99 -51.20 5.49
CA GLY A 501 19.42 -51.83 4.30
C GLY A 501 17.95 -52.26 4.43
N LYS A 502 17.24 -51.85 5.49
CA LYS A 502 15.81 -52.16 5.70
C LYS A 502 14.97 -50.89 5.53
N ARG A 503 13.98 -50.93 4.63
CA ARG A 503 12.88 -49.96 4.60
C ARG A 503 12.06 -50.12 5.88
N SER A 504 12.17 -49.18 6.81
CA SER A 504 11.08 -48.95 7.77
C SER A 504 9.98 -48.18 7.04
N ALA A 505 8.73 -48.36 7.45
CA ALA A 505 7.56 -47.76 6.79
C ALA A 505 7.82 -46.28 6.51
N LEU A 506 8.00 -45.94 5.24
CA LEU A 506 7.97 -44.55 4.80
C LEU A 506 6.59 -44.01 5.21
N PRO A 507 6.49 -42.80 5.78
CA PRO A 507 5.21 -42.16 5.92
C PRO A 507 4.51 -42.15 4.55
N LEU A 508 3.18 -42.34 4.57
CA LEU A 508 2.28 -42.23 3.41
C LEU A 508 2.74 -41.10 2.48
N PRO A 509 2.57 -41.23 1.15
CA PRO A 509 3.14 -40.28 0.19
C PRO A 509 2.84 -38.87 0.68
N ILE A 510 3.91 -38.11 0.98
CA ILE A 510 3.80 -36.72 1.42
C ILE A 510 2.90 -36.05 0.38
N GLN A 511 1.66 -35.71 0.76
CA GLN A 511 0.81 -34.87 -0.07
C GLN A 511 1.60 -33.58 -0.18
N ARG A 512 2.27 -33.38 -1.33
CA ARG A 512 3.04 -32.15 -1.57
C ARG A 512 2.06 -31.00 -1.39
N LEU A 513 2.36 -30.13 -0.41
CA LEU A 513 1.75 -28.80 -0.33
C LEU A 513 1.75 -28.21 -1.72
N LYS A 514 0.62 -27.63 -2.13
CA LYS A 514 0.53 -26.95 -3.41
C LYS A 514 1.58 -25.84 -3.42
N SER A 515 2.56 -25.95 -4.32
CA SER A 515 3.59 -24.94 -4.47
C SER A 515 3.02 -23.73 -5.21
N TYR A 516 3.36 -22.55 -4.69
CA TYR A 516 3.10 -21.26 -5.30
C TYR A 516 4.39 -20.59 -5.78
N ASP A 517 5.46 -21.38 -6.00
CA ASP A 517 6.74 -20.86 -6.46
C ASP A 517 6.60 -20.14 -7.80
N GLY A 518 7.07 -18.88 -7.82
CA GLY A 518 6.99 -18.00 -8.97
C GLY A 518 5.59 -17.49 -9.30
N TYR A 519 4.55 -17.87 -8.54
CA TYR A 519 3.24 -17.23 -8.66
C TYR A 519 3.36 -15.76 -8.29
N LYS A 520 2.65 -14.92 -9.04
CA LYS A 520 2.67 -13.48 -8.87
C LYS A 520 1.30 -13.01 -8.40
N LEU A 521 1.29 -12.07 -7.47
CA LEU A 521 0.11 -11.25 -7.24
C LEU A 521 0.27 -10.01 -8.12
N ILE A 522 -0.65 -9.83 -9.06
CA ILE A 522 -0.65 -8.68 -9.97
C ILE A 522 -1.81 -7.76 -9.63
N SER A 523 -1.63 -6.46 -9.82
CA SER A 523 -2.66 -5.45 -9.67
C SER A 523 -3.01 -4.86 -11.03
N VAL A 524 -4.31 -4.73 -11.27
CA VAL A 524 -4.88 -4.22 -12.52
C VAL A 524 -5.97 -3.18 -12.20
N ILE A 525 -6.01 -2.09 -12.95
CA ILE A 525 -7.08 -1.07 -12.86
C ILE A 525 -7.71 -0.92 -14.25
N PRO A 526 -8.98 -1.33 -14.45
CA PRO A 526 -9.66 -1.09 -15.70
C PRO A 526 -10.24 0.33 -15.71
N TYR A 527 -9.85 1.14 -16.68
CA TYR A 527 -10.26 2.54 -16.86
C TYR A 527 -11.40 2.72 -17.87
N THR A 528 -11.78 1.67 -18.59
CA THR A 528 -12.92 1.69 -19.53
C THR A 528 -13.81 0.47 -19.35
N PHE A 529 -15.09 0.56 -19.75
CA PHE A 529 -15.99 -0.59 -19.75
C PHE A 529 -15.49 -1.74 -20.64
N ASN A 530 -14.76 -1.43 -21.72
CA ASN A 530 -14.11 -2.46 -22.55
C ASN A 530 -13.00 -3.20 -21.79
N GLN A 531 -12.23 -2.50 -20.97
CA GLN A 531 -11.21 -3.12 -20.11
C GLN A 531 -11.86 -3.96 -19.00
N VAL A 532 -12.96 -3.48 -18.40
CA VAL A 532 -13.77 -4.26 -17.45
C VAL A 532 -14.26 -5.55 -18.10
N ALA A 533 -14.91 -5.45 -19.27
CA ALA A 533 -15.41 -6.60 -20.01
C ALA A 533 -14.28 -7.57 -20.38
N ARG A 534 -13.15 -7.05 -20.86
CA ARG A 534 -11.97 -7.86 -21.20
C ARG A 534 -11.42 -8.60 -19.99
N LEU A 535 -11.34 -7.94 -18.83
CA LEU A 535 -10.87 -8.53 -17.59
C LEU A 535 -11.82 -9.62 -17.07
N GLN A 536 -13.14 -9.45 -17.22
CA GLN A 536 -14.11 -10.52 -16.91
C GLN A 536 -13.98 -11.73 -17.83
N ILE A 537 -13.77 -11.49 -19.12
CA ILE A 537 -13.53 -12.56 -20.10
C ILE A 537 -12.25 -13.31 -19.73
N LEU A 538 -11.15 -12.59 -19.46
CA LEU A 538 -9.87 -13.19 -19.07
C LEU A 538 -9.97 -13.97 -17.76
N ARG A 539 -10.76 -13.50 -16.80
CA ARG A 539 -11.02 -14.23 -15.56
C ARG A 539 -11.59 -15.62 -15.84
N GLN A 540 -12.56 -15.72 -16.73
CA GLN A 540 -13.18 -17.00 -17.11
C GLN A 540 -12.25 -17.85 -17.99
N GLU A 541 -11.62 -17.26 -19.01
CA GLU A 541 -10.73 -17.97 -19.93
C GLU A 541 -9.51 -18.56 -19.24
N GLU A 542 -8.93 -17.84 -18.27
CA GLU A 542 -7.67 -18.21 -17.61
C GLU A 542 -7.87 -18.78 -16.20
N ASN A 543 -9.11 -18.87 -15.72
CA ASN A 543 -9.47 -19.28 -14.35
C ASN A 543 -8.66 -18.49 -13.29
N LEU A 544 -8.78 -17.17 -13.34
CA LEU A 544 -8.01 -16.26 -12.50
C LEU A 544 -8.59 -16.13 -11.09
N ASP A 545 -7.75 -16.25 -10.06
CA ASP A 545 -8.13 -16.04 -8.65
C ASP A 545 -8.00 -14.56 -8.30
N PHE A 546 -9.14 -13.89 -8.08
CA PHE A 546 -9.19 -12.48 -7.71
C PHE A 546 -9.16 -12.38 -6.18
N TRP A 547 -8.08 -11.83 -5.64
CA TRP A 547 -7.88 -11.59 -4.21
C TRP A 547 -8.61 -10.35 -3.74
N LEU A 548 -8.56 -9.29 -4.54
CA LEU A 548 -9.19 -8.01 -4.26
C LEU A 548 -9.90 -7.49 -5.52
N GLY A 549 -11.03 -6.81 -5.33
CA GLY A 549 -11.78 -6.20 -6.41
C GLY A 549 -12.46 -7.21 -7.33
N ARG A 550 -13.33 -6.72 -8.21
CA ARG A 550 -14.05 -7.57 -9.17
C ARG A 550 -13.79 -7.14 -10.61
N GLY A 551 -12.66 -6.48 -10.89
CA GLY A 551 -12.40 -5.95 -12.22
C GLY A 551 -13.40 -4.87 -12.62
N GLN A 552 -13.92 -4.11 -11.64
CA GLN A 552 -14.86 -3.01 -11.89
C GLN A 552 -14.11 -1.73 -12.26
N LEU A 553 -14.79 -0.85 -12.98
CA LEU A 553 -14.24 0.41 -13.46
C LEU A 553 -13.57 1.15 -12.29
N PHE A 554 -12.32 1.53 -12.47
CA PHE A 554 -11.54 2.33 -11.52
C PHE A 554 -11.20 1.64 -10.19
N GLN A 555 -11.49 0.35 -10.05
CA GLN A 555 -11.18 -0.44 -8.87
C GLN A 555 -9.85 -1.21 -9.08
N VAL A 556 -8.93 -1.12 -8.11
CA VAL A 556 -7.78 -2.04 -8.10
C VAL A 556 -8.29 -3.46 -7.92
N THR A 557 -7.86 -4.31 -8.84
CA THR A 557 -8.13 -5.73 -8.85
C THR A 557 -6.82 -6.47 -8.68
N GLU A 558 -6.66 -7.18 -7.57
CA GLU A 558 -5.47 -8.01 -7.33
C GLU A 558 -5.78 -9.45 -7.72
N ILE A 559 -4.91 -10.02 -8.54
CA ILE A 559 -5.12 -11.30 -9.20
C ILE A 559 -3.89 -12.16 -8.96
N LEU A 560 -4.11 -13.35 -8.41
CA LEU A 560 -3.07 -14.35 -8.30
C LEU A 560 -2.93 -15.07 -9.64
N VAL A 561 -1.71 -15.11 -10.18
CA VAL A 561 -1.39 -15.75 -11.44
C VAL A 561 -0.18 -16.66 -11.30
N SER A 562 -0.28 -17.88 -11.83
CA SER A 562 0.88 -18.75 -12.03
C SER A 562 1.84 -18.14 -13.07
N PRO A 563 3.11 -18.57 -13.14
CA PRO A 563 4.04 -18.12 -14.17
C PRO A 563 3.47 -18.24 -15.60
N ILE A 564 2.81 -19.37 -15.89
CA ILE A 564 2.19 -19.62 -17.21
C ILE A 564 1.01 -18.68 -17.46
N GLN A 565 0.14 -18.49 -16.47
CA GLN A 565 -1.00 -17.57 -16.60
C GLN A 565 -0.52 -16.12 -16.78
N TYR A 566 0.55 -15.71 -16.09
CA TYR A 566 1.15 -14.40 -16.23
C TYR A 566 1.61 -14.14 -17.67
N ASP A 567 2.37 -15.06 -18.26
CA ASP A 567 2.86 -14.93 -19.64
C ASP A 567 1.71 -14.86 -20.65
N ARG A 568 0.67 -15.71 -20.47
CA ARG A 568 -0.52 -15.68 -21.32
C ARG A 568 -1.29 -14.37 -21.17
N LEU A 569 -1.43 -13.87 -19.94
CA LEU A 569 -2.13 -12.62 -19.65
C LEU A 569 -1.40 -11.43 -20.26
N VAL A 570 -0.09 -11.32 -20.07
CA VAL A 570 0.75 -10.28 -20.70
C VAL A 570 0.60 -10.33 -22.22
N ALA A 571 0.69 -11.51 -22.84
CA ALA A 571 0.52 -11.66 -24.28
C ALA A 571 -0.88 -11.21 -24.76
N LYS A 572 -1.94 -11.61 -24.04
CA LYS A 572 -3.33 -11.23 -24.35
C LYS A 572 -3.64 -9.75 -24.09
N LEU A 573 -2.84 -9.06 -23.26
CA LEU A 573 -3.05 -7.66 -22.88
C LEU A 573 -2.18 -6.64 -23.65
N ARG A 574 -1.15 -7.09 -24.39
CA ARG A 574 -0.23 -6.22 -25.18
C ARG A 574 -0.93 -5.17 -26.07
N ASN A 575 -2.15 -5.46 -26.54
CA ASN A 575 -2.89 -4.59 -27.46
C ASN A 575 -4.06 -3.81 -26.82
N HIS A 576 -4.28 -3.90 -25.51
CA HIS A 576 -5.50 -3.40 -24.85
C HIS A 576 -5.29 -2.25 -23.82
N ILE A 577 -4.09 -1.66 -23.75
CA ILE A 577 -3.76 -0.51 -22.89
C ILE A 577 -4.19 -0.74 -21.43
N LEU A 578 -4.01 -1.96 -20.94
CA LEU A 578 -4.41 -2.39 -19.59
C LEU A 578 -3.12 -2.54 -18.77
N THR A 579 -2.83 -1.56 -17.91
CA THR A 579 -1.59 -1.53 -17.13
C THR A 579 -1.64 -2.62 -16.06
N LEU A 580 -0.69 -3.55 -16.14
CA LEU A 580 -0.48 -4.61 -15.17
C LEU A 580 0.72 -4.22 -14.32
N ARG A 581 0.55 -4.22 -12.99
CA ARG A 581 1.63 -4.06 -12.02
C ARG A 581 1.84 -5.36 -11.27
N ILE A 582 3.08 -5.76 -11.01
CA ILE A 582 3.38 -6.86 -10.08
C ILE A 582 3.35 -6.28 -8.66
N ALA A 583 2.43 -6.76 -7.82
CA ALA A 583 2.34 -6.42 -6.40
C ALA A 583 3.27 -7.32 -5.56
N HIS A 584 3.39 -8.60 -5.92
CA HIS A 584 4.36 -9.52 -5.33
C HIS A 584 4.84 -10.52 -6.38
N ASP A 585 6.15 -10.73 -6.45
CA ASP A 585 6.78 -11.47 -7.55
C ASP A 585 6.97 -12.98 -7.30
N ASP A 586 6.98 -13.39 -6.02
CA ASP A 586 7.04 -14.81 -5.62
C ASP A 586 6.19 -15.11 -4.37
N ILE A 587 4.94 -15.51 -4.58
CA ILE A 587 4.02 -15.89 -3.51
C ILE A 587 4.50 -17.15 -2.76
N GLY A 588 5.17 -18.08 -3.43
CA GLY A 588 5.76 -19.25 -2.79
C GLY A 588 6.81 -18.87 -1.75
N GLY A 589 7.70 -17.94 -2.09
CA GLY A 589 8.67 -17.36 -1.16
C GLY A 589 8.01 -16.63 0.01
N LEU A 590 6.92 -15.91 -0.23
CA LEU A 590 6.18 -15.22 0.82
C LEU A 590 5.55 -16.21 1.83
N ILE A 591 4.91 -17.27 1.33
CA ILE A 591 4.34 -18.34 2.17
C ILE A 591 5.44 -18.98 3.01
N ARG A 592 6.60 -19.32 2.40
CA ARG A 592 7.73 -19.88 3.15
C ARG A 592 8.20 -18.95 4.26
N ARG A 593 8.39 -17.65 4.00
CA ARG A 593 8.80 -16.68 5.02
C ARG A 593 7.81 -16.59 6.18
N SER A 594 6.51 -16.55 5.87
CA SER A 594 5.45 -16.51 6.90
C SER A 594 5.42 -17.76 7.79
N VAL A 595 5.96 -18.89 7.30
CA VAL A 595 6.02 -20.17 8.02
C VAL A 595 7.39 -20.42 8.64
N SER A 596 8.48 -19.88 8.07
CA SER A 596 9.85 -20.05 8.59
C SER A 596 10.14 -19.17 9.80
N GLU A 597 9.51 -18.00 9.92
CA GLU A 597 9.56 -17.15 11.13
C GLU A 597 9.04 -17.87 12.40
N VAL A 598 8.30 -18.97 12.23
CA VAL A 598 7.43 -19.60 13.24
C VAL A 598 8.04 -20.88 13.83
N GLY A 599 9.13 -21.42 13.28
CA GLY A 599 9.75 -22.65 13.80
C GLY A 599 8.84 -23.90 13.78
N ILE A 600 7.72 -23.85 13.04
CA ILE A 600 6.77 -24.96 12.89
C ILE A 600 6.75 -25.37 11.42
N GLY A 601 7.53 -26.40 11.08
CA GLY A 601 7.35 -27.13 9.83
C GLY A 601 5.96 -27.76 9.75
N PHE A 602 5.33 -27.67 8.57
CA PHE A 602 4.09 -28.32 8.13
C PHE A 602 4.10 -29.86 8.34
N LEU A 603 3.98 -30.33 9.58
CA LEU A 603 3.77 -31.75 9.88
C LEU A 603 2.51 -31.91 10.74
N PRO A 604 1.68 -32.93 10.45
CA PRO A 604 0.53 -33.24 11.27
C PRO A 604 0.96 -33.64 12.69
N ALA A 605 0.12 -33.28 13.65
CA ALA A 605 0.29 -33.45 15.09
C ALA A 605 0.31 -34.93 15.54
N PHE A 606 1.33 -35.69 15.15
CA PHE A 606 1.65 -36.96 15.77
C PHE A 606 2.85 -36.78 16.72
N GLY A 607 2.55 -36.57 18.00
CA GLY A 607 3.49 -36.79 19.11
C GLY A 607 4.36 -35.61 19.53
N ARG A 608 4.04 -34.36 19.20
CA ARG A 608 4.72 -33.21 19.82
C ARG A 608 4.23 -33.03 21.27
N PRO A 609 5.11 -32.88 22.27
CA PRO A 609 4.71 -32.35 23.56
C PRO A 609 4.15 -30.93 23.32
N VAL A 610 2.97 -30.64 23.87
CA VAL A 610 2.29 -29.35 23.74
C VAL A 610 3.24 -28.25 24.24
N LYS A 611 3.95 -27.57 23.34
CA LYS A 611 4.47 -26.23 23.64
C LYS A 611 3.25 -25.38 23.98
N ALA A 612 3.35 -24.55 25.02
CA ALA A 612 2.27 -23.66 25.44
C ALA A 612 1.75 -22.86 24.23
N PHE A 613 0.42 -22.80 24.07
CA PHE A 613 -0.22 -21.97 23.04
C PHE A 613 0.29 -20.53 23.16
N SER A 614 0.84 -19.97 22.09
CA SER A 614 1.30 -18.57 22.03
C SER A 614 0.57 -17.81 20.92
N TYR A 615 0.65 -16.49 20.93
CA TYR A 615 0.11 -15.65 19.84
C TYR A 615 1.18 -15.25 18.83
N GLU A 616 2.22 -16.08 18.71
CA GLU A 616 3.36 -15.87 17.80
C GLU A 616 3.25 -16.74 16.55
N ASN A 617 2.23 -17.60 16.46
CA ASN A 617 2.08 -18.61 15.41
C ASN A 617 0.61 -18.73 14.96
N PHE A 618 0.41 -19.14 13.71
CA PHE A 618 -0.89 -19.59 13.22
C PHE A 618 -1.09 -21.07 13.51
N TYR A 619 -2.25 -21.42 14.06
CA TYR A 619 -2.56 -22.79 14.51
C TYR A 619 -3.69 -23.42 13.70
N PRO A 620 -3.68 -24.74 13.47
CA PRO A 620 -4.82 -25.48 12.93
C PRO A 620 -6.01 -25.46 13.92
N SER A 621 -7.19 -25.85 13.44
CA SER A 621 -8.42 -25.77 14.24
C SER A 621 -8.35 -26.58 15.53
N THR A 622 -7.65 -27.73 15.51
CA THR A 622 -7.49 -28.62 16.67
C THR A 622 -6.83 -27.92 17.85
N ASP A 623 -5.79 -27.13 17.60
CA ASP A 623 -5.02 -26.45 18.64
C ASP A 623 -5.78 -25.22 19.17
N ILE A 624 -6.50 -24.52 18.28
CA ILE A 624 -7.41 -23.42 18.65
C ILE A 624 -8.52 -23.92 19.58
N TYR A 625 -9.15 -25.04 19.26
CA TYR A 625 -10.19 -25.67 20.09
C TYR A 625 -9.64 -26.23 21.40
N ALA A 626 -8.42 -26.79 21.39
CA ALA A 626 -7.74 -27.19 22.61
C ALA A 626 -7.48 -25.99 23.54
N ARG A 627 -7.07 -24.85 23.00
CA ARG A 627 -6.90 -23.60 23.77
C ARG A 627 -8.23 -23.08 24.32
N MET A 628 -9.31 -23.12 23.54
CA MET A 628 -10.64 -22.76 24.04
C MET A 628 -11.07 -23.62 25.23
N THR A 629 -10.86 -24.93 25.13
CA THR A 629 -11.17 -25.88 26.21
C THR A 629 -10.32 -25.61 27.45
N GLN A 630 -9.04 -25.30 27.26
CA GLN A 630 -8.13 -24.91 28.35
C GLN A 630 -8.61 -23.62 29.04
N LEU A 631 -8.92 -22.57 28.28
CA LEU A 631 -9.46 -21.31 28.82
C LEU A 631 -10.76 -21.54 29.60
N GLN A 632 -11.66 -22.39 29.08
CA GLN A 632 -12.88 -22.76 29.80
C GLN A 632 -12.59 -23.41 31.14
N SER A 633 -11.66 -24.38 31.19
CA SER A 633 -11.28 -25.03 32.45
C SER A 633 -10.63 -24.09 33.46
N GLN A 634 -9.99 -23.02 32.99
CA GLN A 634 -9.38 -21.99 33.84
C GLN A 634 -10.42 -20.98 34.36
N TYR A 635 -11.46 -20.70 33.56
CA TYR A 635 -12.52 -19.73 33.89
C TYR A 635 -13.93 -20.34 33.81
N PRO A 636 -14.22 -21.45 34.52
CA PRO A 636 -15.43 -22.25 34.32
C PRO A 636 -16.71 -21.57 34.81
N THR A 637 -16.59 -20.53 35.65
CA THR A 637 -17.74 -19.80 36.20
C THR A 637 -18.35 -18.85 35.18
N ILE A 638 -17.54 -18.26 34.31
CA ILE A 638 -17.95 -17.22 33.36
C ILE A 638 -17.80 -17.64 31.91
N SER A 639 -17.32 -18.86 31.62
CA SER A 639 -17.15 -19.34 30.26
C SER A 639 -17.58 -20.78 30.04
N SER A 640 -18.08 -21.06 28.83
CA SER A 640 -18.45 -22.41 28.38
C SER A 640 -18.10 -22.57 26.91
N VAL A 641 -17.61 -23.75 26.51
CA VAL A 641 -17.45 -24.12 25.10
C VAL A 641 -18.58 -25.06 24.70
N SER A 642 -19.25 -24.75 23.59
CA SER A 642 -20.30 -25.60 23.03
C SER A 642 -20.08 -25.86 21.55
N THR A 643 -20.53 -27.02 21.08
CA THR A 643 -20.60 -27.34 19.66
C THR A 643 -21.91 -26.79 19.10
N ILE A 644 -21.82 -25.96 18.06
CA ILE A 644 -22.99 -25.35 17.40
C ILE A 644 -23.41 -26.09 16.13
N GLY A 645 -22.57 -26.99 15.64
CA GLY A 645 -22.85 -27.84 14.49
C GLY A 645 -21.61 -28.61 14.04
N THR A 646 -21.71 -29.25 12.88
CA THR A 646 -20.60 -29.96 12.24
C THR A 646 -20.41 -29.47 10.82
N SER A 647 -19.17 -29.49 10.34
CA SER A 647 -18.83 -29.19 8.97
C SER A 647 -19.17 -30.33 8.01
N VAL A 648 -18.93 -30.10 6.72
CA VAL A 648 -19.10 -31.07 5.63
C VAL A 648 -18.29 -32.36 5.84
N GLU A 649 -17.07 -32.27 6.37
CA GLU A 649 -16.20 -33.40 6.67
C GLU A 649 -16.41 -33.93 8.11
N GLY A 650 -17.43 -33.44 8.82
CA GLY A 650 -17.82 -33.91 10.15
C GLY A 650 -17.00 -33.33 11.31
N LYS A 651 -16.22 -32.27 11.09
CA LYS A 651 -15.50 -31.58 12.16
C LYS A 651 -16.45 -30.71 12.97
N LEU A 652 -16.17 -30.58 14.26
CA LEU A 652 -16.99 -29.76 15.16
C LEU A 652 -16.78 -28.27 14.84
N ILE A 653 -17.87 -27.51 14.88
CA ILE A 653 -17.85 -26.05 14.88
C ILE A 653 -18.16 -25.62 16.30
N GLN A 654 -17.21 -24.95 16.95
CA GLN A 654 -17.27 -24.64 18.37
C GLN A 654 -17.40 -23.14 18.63
N MET A 655 -18.15 -22.81 19.68
CA MET A 655 -18.38 -21.45 20.14
C MET A 655 -17.95 -21.33 21.60
N MET A 656 -17.21 -20.27 21.94
CA MET A 656 -17.02 -19.85 23.32
C MET A 656 -18.13 -18.88 23.71
N SER A 657 -18.81 -19.18 24.82
CA SER A 657 -19.70 -18.23 25.50
C SER A 657 -18.97 -17.63 26.68
N ILE A 658 -19.05 -16.31 26.85
CA ILE A 658 -18.53 -15.59 28.02
C ILE A 658 -19.69 -14.80 28.64
N ASP A 659 -20.09 -15.17 29.84
CA ASP A 659 -21.20 -14.60 30.60
C ASP A 659 -20.67 -14.12 31.97
N PHE A 660 -20.46 -12.80 32.11
CA PHE A 660 -19.77 -12.25 33.29
C PHE A 660 -20.58 -12.36 34.59
N ASP A 661 -21.91 -12.55 34.51
CA ASP A 661 -22.78 -12.81 35.67
C ASP A 661 -22.83 -14.30 36.05
N GLY A 662 -22.09 -15.14 35.31
CA GLY A 662 -21.98 -16.58 35.49
C GLY A 662 -22.81 -17.37 34.46
N VAL A 663 -22.26 -18.47 33.96
CA VAL A 663 -22.87 -19.31 32.92
C VAL A 663 -24.16 -20.01 33.37
N SER A 664 -24.36 -20.18 34.67
CA SER A 664 -25.57 -20.77 35.26
C SER A 664 -26.64 -19.73 35.61
N SER A 665 -26.34 -18.44 35.43
CA SER A 665 -27.25 -17.33 35.75
C SER A 665 -28.14 -17.01 34.55
N ALA A 666 -29.42 -16.75 34.79
CA ALA A 666 -30.31 -16.22 33.76
C ALA A 666 -29.95 -14.75 33.46
N SER A 667 -28.95 -14.54 32.61
CA SER A 667 -28.50 -13.21 32.21
C SER A 667 -29.52 -12.55 31.28
N SER A 668 -29.84 -11.29 31.59
CA SER A 668 -30.64 -10.41 30.73
C SER A 668 -29.77 -9.46 29.88
N LYS A 669 -28.44 -9.60 29.96
CA LYS A 669 -27.52 -8.71 29.24
C LYS A 669 -27.66 -8.85 27.73
N PRO A 670 -27.45 -7.75 26.98
CA PRO A 670 -27.35 -7.81 25.53
C PRO A 670 -26.17 -8.69 25.08
N ILE A 671 -26.34 -9.38 23.97
CA ILE A 671 -25.30 -10.25 23.39
C ILE A 671 -24.55 -9.55 22.25
N VAL A 672 -23.24 -9.76 22.21
CA VAL A 672 -22.38 -9.56 21.04
C VAL A 672 -22.04 -10.93 20.46
N PHE A 673 -22.33 -11.13 19.18
CA PHE A 673 -21.98 -12.34 18.43
C PHE A 673 -20.87 -12.04 17.43
N ILE A 674 -19.78 -12.81 17.48
CA ILE A 674 -18.61 -12.66 16.60
C ILE A 674 -18.35 -13.99 15.91
N GLU A 675 -18.17 -13.95 14.59
CA GLU A 675 -17.66 -15.09 13.83
C GLU A 675 -16.48 -14.72 12.95
N ALA A 676 -15.58 -15.68 12.76
CA ALA A 676 -14.32 -15.52 12.06
C ALA A 676 -13.95 -16.79 11.29
N GLY A 677 -12.99 -16.68 10.37
CA GLY A 677 -12.48 -17.83 9.63
C GLY A 677 -13.51 -18.51 8.74
N ILE A 678 -14.53 -17.78 8.28
CA ILE A 678 -15.50 -18.31 7.30
C ILE A 678 -14.86 -18.54 5.93
N HIS A 679 -13.86 -17.72 5.56
CA HIS A 679 -12.94 -18.01 4.46
C HIS A 679 -11.63 -18.55 5.02
N ALA A 680 -11.21 -19.71 4.50
CA ALA A 680 -10.12 -20.49 5.08
C ALA A 680 -8.73 -19.81 5.03
N ARG A 681 -8.40 -19.12 3.93
CA ARG A 681 -7.09 -18.48 3.72
C ARG A 681 -6.82 -17.25 4.60
N GLU A 682 -7.83 -16.72 5.28
CA GLU A 682 -7.80 -15.46 6.03
C GLU A 682 -7.26 -15.65 7.46
N TRP A 683 -6.07 -16.25 7.59
CA TRP A 683 -5.52 -16.73 8.88
C TRP A 683 -5.42 -15.68 9.99
N ILE A 684 -5.21 -14.41 9.64
CA ILE A 684 -5.15 -13.31 10.62
C ILE A 684 -6.48 -13.09 11.35
N SER A 685 -7.61 -13.45 10.73
CA SER A 685 -8.94 -13.31 11.32
C SER A 685 -9.14 -14.25 12.53
N PRO A 686 -9.06 -15.59 12.40
CA PRO A 686 -9.14 -16.50 13.54
C PRO A 686 -8.11 -16.20 14.63
N ALA A 687 -6.87 -15.90 14.26
CA ALA A 687 -5.80 -15.63 15.21
C ALA A 687 -6.07 -14.36 16.05
N SER A 688 -6.50 -13.27 15.41
CA SER A 688 -6.82 -12.01 16.09
C SER A 688 -8.09 -12.10 16.94
N VAL A 689 -9.09 -12.87 16.50
CA VAL A 689 -10.30 -13.13 17.29
C VAL A 689 -10.01 -14.00 18.50
N MET A 690 -9.15 -15.01 18.38
CA MET A 690 -8.69 -15.79 19.52
C MET A 690 -7.98 -14.92 20.56
N TYR A 691 -7.10 -14.01 20.11
CA TYR A 691 -6.45 -13.05 21.00
C TYR A 691 -7.48 -12.17 21.72
N ALA A 692 -8.40 -11.55 20.98
CA ALA A 692 -9.42 -10.68 21.56
C ALA A 692 -10.35 -11.43 22.52
N MET A 693 -10.76 -12.66 22.19
CA MET A 693 -11.57 -13.54 23.03
C MET A 693 -10.89 -13.81 24.38
N GLU A 694 -9.61 -14.19 24.35
CA GLU A 694 -8.86 -14.43 25.58
C GLU A 694 -8.74 -13.14 26.41
N GLN A 695 -8.46 -11.99 25.79
CA GLN A 695 -8.39 -10.72 26.51
C GLN A 695 -9.74 -10.28 27.09
N ILE A 696 -10.86 -10.55 26.40
CA ILE A 696 -12.21 -10.32 26.92
C ILE A 696 -12.47 -11.21 28.14
N LEU A 697 -12.08 -12.48 28.09
CA LEU A 697 -12.22 -13.39 29.23
C LEU A 697 -11.40 -12.93 30.44
N LEU A 698 -10.14 -12.52 30.21
CA LEU A 698 -9.20 -12.13 31.27
C LEU A 698 -9.52 -10.77 31.91
N THR A 699 -9.92 -9.79 31.10
CA THR A 699 -10.02 -8.38 31.53
C THR A 699 -11.43 -7.81 31.46
N GLY A 700 -12.37 -8.53 30.84
CA GLY A 700 -13.70 -8.03 30.53
C GLY A 700 -14.54 -7.69 31.75
N SER A 701 -14.47 -8.48 32.84
CA SER A 701 -15.21 -8.21 34.08
C SER A 701 -14.86 -6.85 34.70
N ALA A 702 -13.59 -6.42 34.57
CA ALA A 702 -13.12 -5.14 35.09
C ALA A 702 -13.33 -3.97 34.11
N ASN A 703 -13.70 -4.25 32.86
CA ASN A 703 -13.91 -3.23 31.84
C ASN A 703 -15.40 -2.92 31.69
N SER A 704 -15.81 -1.69 32.01
CA SER A 704 -17.22 -1.27 32.01
C SER A 704 -17.88 -1.28 30.63
N ASP A 705 -17.12 -1.17 29.53
CA ASP A 705 -17.67 -1.31 28.18
C ASP A 705 -17.96 -2.79 27.85
N LEU A 706 -17.05 -3.69 28.24
CA LEU A 706 -17.15 -5.13 27.92
C LEU A 706 -18.12 -5.88 28.84
N SER A 707 -18.12 -5.59 30.15
CA SER A 707 -18.91 -6.32 31.16
C SER A 707 -20.42 -6.11 31.06
N ARG A 708 -20.84 -5.10 30.27
CA ARG A 708 -22.25 -4.82 29.92
C ARG A 708 -22.86 -5.83 28.96
N PHE A 709 -22.03 -6.64 28.29
CA PHE A 709 -22.47 -7.58 27.27
C PHE A 709 -22.06 -9.01 27.61
N ASP A 710 -22.87 -9.95 27.17
CA ASP A 710 -22.50 -11.36 27.06
C ASP A 710 -21.92 -11.62 25.65
N TRP A 711 -20.96 -12.54 25.55
CA TRP A 711 -20.22 -12.75 24.31
C TRP A 711 -20.43 -14.15 23.77
N ARG A 712 -20.62 -14.26 22.45
CA ARG A 712 -20.72 -15.52 21.71
C ARG A 712 -19.72 -15.45 20.57
N ILE A 713 -18.65 -16.23 20.64
CA ILE A 713 -17.50 -16.10 19.75
C ILE A 713 -17.23 -17.44 19.07
N VAL A 714 -17.32 -17.46 17.74
CA VAL A 714 -16.98 -18.60 16.87
C VAL A 714 -15.69 -18.25 16.13
N PRO A 715 -14.51 -18.71 16.59
CA PRO A 715 -13.24 -18.30 15.99
C PRO A 715 -12.98 -18.95 14.61
N ILE A 716 -13.65 -20.07 14.30
CA ILE A 716 -13.50 -20.79 13.04
C ILE A 716 -14.87 -21.29 12.56
N SER A 717 -15.48 -20.55 11.63
CA SER A 717 -16.74 -20.93 10.98
C SER A 717 -16.55 -22.03 9.91
N ASN A 718 -15.34 -22.18 9.36
CA ASN A 718 -15.02 -23.14 8.28
C ASN A 718 -13.83 -24.05 8.66
N PRO A 719 -13.99 -25.01 9.58
CA PRO A 719 -12.87 -25.83 10.07
C PRO A 719 -12.28 -26.74 8.99
N ASP A 720 -13.08 -27.21 8.03
CA ASP A 720 -12.60 -28.07 6.94
C ASP A 720 -11.67 -27.31 6.00
N GLY A 721 -12.13 -26.16 5.49
CA GLY A 721 -11.34 -25.32 4.62
C GLY A 721 -10.11 -24.78 5.36
N TYR A 722 -10.26 -24.35 6.62
CA TYR A 722 -9.17 -23.79 7.40
C TYR A 722 -8.04 -24.80 7.58
N ASP A 723 -8.33 -26.01 8.04
CA ASP A 723 -7.29 -27.05 8.16
C ASP A 723 -6.71 -27.47 6.80
N TYR A 724 -7.53 -27.50 5.74
CA TYR A 724 -7.04 -27.78 4.38
C TYR A 724 -6.02 -26.72 3.93
N SER A 725 -6.20 -25.46 4.35
CA SER A 725 -5.22 -24.41 4.11
C SER A 725 -3.93 -24.56 4.92
N HIS A 726 -4.00 -25.23 6.08
CA HIS A 726 -2.81 -25.60 6.86
C HIS A 726 -2.11 -26.84 6.31
N SER A 727 -2.82 -27.80 5.71
CA SER A 727 -2.21 -29.09 5.33
C SER A 727 -1.91 -29.25 3.84
N THR A 728 -2.59 -28.50 2.97
CA THR A 728 -2.63 -28.84 1.53
C THR A 728 -2.53 -27.62 0.61
N ASP A 729 -3.42 -26.64 0.76
CA ASP A 729 -3.44 -25.45 -0.11
C ASP A 729 -3.65 -24.17 0.70
N ARG A 730 -2.55 -23.46 1.01
CA ARG A 730 -2.52 -22.25 1.84
C ARG A 730 -3.51 -21.16 1.41
N LEU A 731 -3.87 -21.11 0.13
CA LEU A 731 -4.73 -20.07 -0.44
C LEU A 731 -6.15 -20.55 -0.69
N TRP A 732 -6.53 -21.71 -0.13
CA TRP A 732 -7.90 -22.22 -0.17
C TRP A 732 -8.87 -21.29 0.57
N ARG A 733 -10.01 -20.97 -0.05
CA ARG A 733 -11.02 -20.04 0.49
C ARG A 733 -12.29 -20.73 0.99
N LYS A 734 -12.86 -21.61 0.16
CA LYS A 734 -14.21 -22.20 0.31
C LYS A 734 -14.28 -23.27 1.41
N ASN A 735 -15.46 -23.85 1.66
CA ASN A 735 -15.55 -25.10 2.41
C ASN A 735 -15.05 -26.30 1.58
N ARG A 736 -15.29 -27.54 2.03
CA ARG A 736 -14.83 -28.76 1.38
C ARG A 736 -15.93 -29.63 0.77
N ARG A 737 -17.09 -29.05 0.44
CA ARG A 737 -18.19 -29.76 -0.25
C ARG A 737 -17.73 -30.32 -1.59
N VAL A 738 -17.99 -31.59 -1.85
CA VAL A 738 -17.71 -32.22 -3.16
C VAL A 738 -19.01 -32.28 -3.97
N PRO A 739 -19.25 -31.34 -4.91
CA PRO A 739 -20.40 -31.39 -5.81
C PRO A 739 -20.20 -32.42 -6.91
N SER A 740 -21.28 -32.78 -7.60
CA SER A 740 -21.28 -33.74 -8.72
C SER A 740 -20.45 -33.29 -9.93
N SER A 741 -20.18 -31.98 -10.05
CA SER A 741 -19.38 -31.37 -11.14
C SER A 741 -17.86 -31.56 -11.01
N GLY A 742 -17.36 -31.96 -9.83
CA GLY A 742 -15.93 -32.25 -9.58
C GLY A 742 -15.10 -31.11 -8.96
N CYS A 743 -15.54 -29.86 -8.99
CA CYS A 743 -14.87 -28.74 -8.32
C CYS A 743 -15.29 -28.61 -6.86
N VAL A 744 -14.35 -28.66 -5.92
CA VAL A 744 -14.65 -28.71 -4.48
C VAL A 744 -14.95 -27.32 -3.90
N GLY A 745 -15.96 -27.23 -3.05
CA GLY A 745 -16.21 -26.14 -2.13
C GLY A 745 -17.29 -25.15 -2.55
N VAL A 746 -18.00 -24.62 -1.55
CA VAL A 746 -18.95 -23.50 -1.60
C VAL A 746 -18.37 -22.32 -0.84
N ASP A 747 -18.55 -21.10 -1.37
CA ASP A 747 -18.25 -19.86 -0.65
C ASP A 747 -19.32 -19.65 0.43
N LEU A 748 -18.96 -19.96 1.67
CA LEU A 748 -19.86 -19.87 2.81
C LEU A 748 -20.42 -18.45 3.00
N ASN A 749 -19.67 -17.40 2.66
CA ASN A 749 -20.15 -16.02 2.74
C ASN A 749 -20.88 -15.55 1.46
N ARG A 750 -21.37 -16.50 0.67
CA ARG A 750 -22.40 -16.32 -0.37
C ARG A 750 -23.64 -17.19 -0.13
N ASN A 751 -23.61 -18.05 0.89
CA ASN A 751 -24.61 -19.08 1.12
C ASN A 751 -25.72 -18.65 2.10
N PHE A 752 -25.69 -17.45 2.69
CA PHE A 752 -26.72 -17.02 3.65
C PHE A 752 -28.02 -16.55 2.98
N GLY A 753 -29.14 -16.70 3.69
CA GLY A 753 -30.51 -16.46 3.19
C GLY A 753 -30.96 -15.00 3.07
N TYR A 754 -30.09 -14.06 2.71
CA TYR A 754 -30.50 -12.71 2.33
C TYR A 754 -29.85 -12.28 1.01
N GLY A 755 -30.70 -12.06 0.00
CA GLY A 755 -30.27 -11.75 -1.36
C GLY A 755 -29.53 -12.89 -2.08
N TRP A 756 -29.56 -14.11 -1.55
CA TRP A 756 -28.85 -15.28 -2.06
C TRP A 756 -28.96 -15.45 -3.58
N GLY A 757 -27.86 -15.82 -4.23
CA GLY A 757 -27.78 -15.95 -5.70
C GLY A 757 -27.81 -14.62 -6.46
N GLY A 758 -27.70 -13.49 -5.76
CA GLY A 758 -27.68 -12.15 -6.34
C GLY A 758 -26.30 -11.71 -6.87
N LYS A 759 -26.10 -10.39 -6.93
CA LYS A 759 -24.86 -9.79 -7.44
C LYS A 759 -23.66 -10.20 -6.59
N GLY A 760 -22.57 -10.56 -7.26
CA GLY A 760 -21.30 -10.93 -6.61
C GLY A 760 -21.21 -12.40 -6.17
N ALA A 761 -22.15 -13.23 -6.62
CA ALA A 761 -22.17 -14.68 -6.41
C ALA A 761 -22.53 -15.40 -7.72
N THR A 762 -22.20 -16.69 -7.82
CA THR A 762 -22.67 -17.57 -8.90
C THR A 762 -23.34 -18.80 -8.31
N THR A 763 -24.46 -19.23 -8.88
CA THR A 763 -25.20 -20.44 -8.46
C THR A 763 -25.00 -21.60 -9.43
N THR A 764 -24.26 -21.40 -10.51
CA THR A 764 -24.10 -22.39 -11.59
C THR A 764 -22.66 -22.81 -11.82
N ASP A 765 -21.70 -21.91 -11.60
CA ASP A 765 -20.28 -22.21 -11.76
C ASP A 765 -19.69 -22.70 -10.43
N THR A 766 -19.61 -24.02 -10.28
CA THR A 766 -19.10 -24.67 -9.06
C THR A 766 -17.60 -24.48 -8.84
N CYS A 767 -16.86 -24.10 -9.88
CA CYS A 767 -15.41 -23.92 -9.81
C CYS A 767 -15.04 -22.50 -9.37
N ASP A 768 -15.93 -21.53 -9.53
CA ASP A 768 -15.70 -20.15 -9.11
C ASP A 768 -15.54 -20.05 -7.58
N GLU A 769 -14.67 -19.14 -7.14
CA GLU A 769 -14.41 -18.81 -5.74
C GLU A 769 -15.60 -18.17 -5.02
N THR A 770 -16.64 -17.76 -5.76
CA THR A 770 -17.90 -17.19 -5.25
C THR A 770 -19.13 -18.08 -5.48
N TYR A 771 -18.91 -19.37 -5.72
CA TYR A 771 -20.00 -20.33 -5.85
C TYR A 771 -20.85 -20.35 -4.56
N ALA A 772 -22.13 -20.00 -4.69
CA ALA A 772 -23.04 -19.73 -3.59
C ALA A 772 -23.72 -20.97 -3.00
N GLY A 773 -23.42 -22.16 -3.54
CA GLY A 773 -24.13 -23.40 -3.22
C GLY A 773 -25.39 -23.59 -4.06
N THR A 774 -26.13 -24.66 -3.79
CA THR A 774 -27.34 -25.02 -4.55
C THR A 774 -28.58 -24.26 -4.10
N GLU A 775 -28.61 -23.83 -2.84
CA GLU A 775 -29.65 -23.01 -2.23
C GLU A 775 -29.09 -22.25 -1.03
N ALA A 776 -29.82 -21.27 -0.52
CA ALA A 776 -29.45 -20.59 0.72
C ALA A 776 -29.39 -21.60 1.88
N PHE A 777 -28.33 -21.53 2.67
CA PHE A 777 -28.02 -22.44 3.77
C PHE A 777 -27.87 -23.89 3.34
N SER A 778 -27.44 -24.17 2.10
CA SER A 778 -27.12 -25.54 1.67
C SER A 778 -25.98 -26.16 2.48
N GLU A 779 -25.08 -25.34 3.04
CA GLU A 779 -23.89 -25.83 3.73
C GLU A 779 -24.11 -25.94 5.25
N PRO A 780 -23.73 -27.07 5.87
CA PRO A 780 -23.94 -27.31 7.30
C PRO A 780 -23.20 -26.30 8.18
N GLU A 781 -22.08 -25.75 7.71
CA GLU A 781 -21.36 -24.68 8.40
C GLU A 781 -22.23 -23.41 8.54
N THR A 782 -22.88 -22.98 7.45
CA THR A 782 -23.76 -21.80 7.50
C THR A 782 -25.04 -22.07 8.29
N GLN A 783 -25.56 -23.30 8.27
CA GLN A 783 -26.68 -23.72 9.11
C GLN A 783 -26.32 -23.63 10.59
N ALA A 784 -25.11 -24.04 10.99
CA ALA A 784 -24.64 -23.94 12.37
C ALA A 784 -24.60 -22.48 12.86
N ILE A 785 -24.08 -21.55 12.05
CA ILE A 785 -24.09 -20.12 12.37
C ILE A 785 -25.52 -19.58 12.42
N ARG A 786 -26.37 -19.96 11.46
CA ARG A 786 -27.79 -19.58 11.42
C ARG A 786 -28.50 -19.94 12.71
N ASP A 787 -28.34 -21.18 13.14
CA ASP A 787 -29.05 -21.73 14.30
C ASP A 787 -28.51 -21.12 15.60
N ALA A 788 -27.19 -20.94 15.72
CA ALA A 788 -26.57 -20.28 16.87
C ALA A 788 -27.00 -18.82 17.04
N VAL A 789 -27.04 -18.05 15.94
CA VAL A 789 -27.49 -16.64 15.95
C VAL A 789 -28.98 -16.55 16.26
N THR A 790 -29.80 -17.41 15.65
CA THR A 790 -31.25 -17.44 15.88
C THR A 790 -31.58 -17.78 17.34
N ALA A 791 -30.82 -18.70 17.95
CA ALA A 791 -30.99 -19.08 19.35
C ALA A 791 -30.81 -17.91 20.34
N VAL A 792 -30.05 -16.87 19.97
CA VAL A 792 -29.77 -15.70 20.81
C VAL A 792 -30.40 -14.41 20.29
N GLN A 793 -31.19 -14.47 19.21
CA GLN A 793 -31.68 -13.31 18.46
C GLN A 793 -32.39 -12.27 19.34
N SER A 794 -33.15 -12.71 20.35
CA SER A 794 -33.91 -11.81 21.23
C SER A 794 -33.03 -10.88 22.08
N ARG A 795 -31.80 -11.29 22.40
CA ARG A 795 -30.82 -10.51 23.16
C ARG A 795 -29.68 -9.96 22.30
N LEU A 796 -29.54 -10.41 21.06
CA LEU A 796 -28.44 -10.03 20.17
C LEU A 796 -28.55 -8.56 19.76
N LYS A 797 -27.56 -7.75 20.16
CA LYS A 797 -27.48 -6.31 19.83
C LYS A 797 -26.41 -5.99 18.80
N PHE A 798 -25.37 -6.79 18.72
CA PHE A 798 -24.27 -6.58 17.80
C PHE A 798 -23.81 -7.89 17.18
N TYR A 799 -23.86 -7.98 15.86
CA TYR A 799 -23.25 -9.04 15.07
C TYR A 799 -22.01 -8.51 14.35
N LEU A 800 -20.88 -9.20 14.47
CA LEU A 800 -19.64 -8.86 13.78
C LEU A 800 -19.08 -10.08 13.05
N SER A 801 -18.96 -9.98 11.72
CA SER A 801 -18.22 -10.92 10.89
C SER A 801 -16.78 -10.42 10.68
N VAL A 802 -15.77 -11.26 10.90
CA VAL A 802 -14.35 -10.87 10.84
C VAL A 802 -13.64 -11.59 9.69
N HIS A 803 -13.07 -10.79 8.79
CA HIS A 803 -12.42 -11.19 7.55
C HIS A 803 -11.01 -10.57 7.41
N SER A 804 -10.30 -10.95 6.36
CA SER A 804 -9.14 -10.20 5.85
C SER A 804 -9.06 -10.35 4.34
N TYR A 805 -8.56 -9.40 3.56
CA TYR A 805 -7.91 -8.16 3.96
C TYR A 805 -8.54 -6.96 3.25
N SER A 806 -8.39 -5.78 3.86
CA SER A 806 -8.59 -4.45 3.23
C SER A 806 -8.47 -3.27 4.20
N GLN A 807 -8.47 -3.51 5.52
CA GLN A 807 -8.61 -2.47 6.57
C GLN A 807 -9.89 -1.63 6.42
N VAL A 808 -11.04 -2.30 6.33
CA VAL A 808 -12.36 -1.63 6.23
C VAL A 808 -13.38 -2.24 7.19
N VAL A 809 -14.27 -1.41 7.74
CA VAL A 809 -15.47 -1.82 8.49
C VAL A 809 -16.68 -1.61 7.59
N LEU A 810 -17.31 -2.71 7.22
CA LEU A 810 -18.37 -2.81 6.25
C LEU A 810 -19.73 -2.75 6.96
N ILE A 811 -20.63 -1.94 6.39
CA ILE A 811 -21.99 -1.75 6.87
C ILE A 811 -22.94 -2.30 5.82
N PRO A 812 -23.92 -3.15 6.19
CA PRO A 812 -24.98 -3.59 5.29
C PRO A 812 -25.66 -2.42 4.54
N TYR A 813 -26.24 -2.64 3.36
CA TYR A 813 -26.28 -3.92 2.66
C TYR A 813 -25.09 -4.11 1.72
N GLY A 814 -24.63 -5.36 1.59
CA GLY A 814 -23.68 -5.82 0.58
C GLY A 814 -24.37 -6.14 -0.74
N ASN A 815 -25.58 -6.70 -0.72
CA ASN A 815 -26.23 -7.17 -1.96
C ASN A 815 -26.73 -6.03 -2.88
N THR A 816 -26.81 -4.80 -2.38
CA THR A 816 -27.34 -3.63 -3.08
C THR A 816 -26.64 -2.34 -2.67
N TYR A 817 -26.69 -1.31 -3.52
CA TYR A 817 -26.22 0.04 -3.20
C TYR A 817 -27.19 0.82 -2.29
N LYS A 818 -28.40 0.27 -2.02
CA LYS A 818 -29.38 0.87 -1.12
C LYS A 818 -28.92 0.76 0.33
N LEU A 819 -28.94 1.88 1.04
CA LEU A 819 -28.61 1.94 2.46
C LEU A 819 -29.79 1.46 3.33
N PRO A 820 -29.53 0.74 4.44
CA PRO A 820 -30.54 0.39 5.43
C PRO A 820 -31.05 1.65 6.16
N SER A 821 -32.27 1.61 6.68
CA SER A 821 -32.90 2.75 7.36
C SER A 821 -32.12 3.23 8.59
N ASP A 822 -31.45 2.32 9.30
CA ASP A 822 -30.60 2.58 10.46
C ASP A 822 -29.10 2.63 10.13
N PHE A 823 -28.76 2.92 8.86
CA PHE A 823 -27.38 3.08 8.41
C PHE A 823 -26.57 4.05 9.26
N LEU A 824 -27.14 5.19 9.68
CA LEU A 824 -26.44 6.18 10.50
C LEU A 824 -26.08 5.64 11.89
N THR A 825 -26.93 4.78 12.46
CA THR A 825 -26.66 4.11 13.74
C THR A 825 -25.48 3.15 13.60
N MET A 826 -25.50 2.29 12.56
CA MET A 826 -24.39 1.37 12.30
C MET A 826 -23.10 2.11 11.93
N LYS A 827 -23.20 3.22 11.19
CA LYS A 827 -22.06 4.10 10.88
C LYS A 827 -21.42 4.66 12.15
N LYS A 828 -22.21 5.02 13.16
CA LYS A 828 -21.69 5.45 14.45
C LYS A 828 -20.92 4.32 15.14
N VAL A 829 -21.45 3.11 15.17
CA VAL A 829 -20.75 1.94 15.75
C VAL A 829 -19.46 1.62 14.97
N ALA A 830 -19.51 1.61 13.64
CA ALA A 830 -18.35 1.40 12.78
C ALA A 830 -17.28 2.48 12.97
N SER A 831 -17.68 3.74 13.17
CA SER A 831 -16.76 4.83 13.51
C SER A 831 -16.11 4.66 14.88
N GLY A 832 -16.86 4.14 15.87
CA GLY A 832 -16.35 3.83 17.21
C GLY A 832 -15.32 2.70 17.17
N PHE A 833 -15.59 1.65 16.38
CA PHE A 833 -14.63 0.58 16.09
C PHE A 833 -13.36 1.17 15.47
N SER A 834 -13.48 1.87 14.35
CA SER A 834 -12.33 2.42 13.61
C SER A 834 -11.48 3.37 14.45
N ALA A 835 -12.10 4.27 15.21
CA ALA A 835 -11.38 5.22 16.07
C ALA A 835 -10.60 4.54 17.19
N SER A 836 -11.13 3.45 17.75
CA SER A 836 -10.47 2.74 18.86
C SER A 836 -9.44 1.73 18.36
N ALA A 837 -9.72 1.02 17.26
CA ALA A 837 -8.77 0.12 16.59
C ALA A 837 -7.51 0.84 16.11
N LYS A 838 -7.56 2.16 15.87
CA LYS A 838 -6.37 2.96 15.55
C LYS A 838 -5.37 3.06 16.71
N LYS A 839 -5.81 2.98 17.97
CA LYS A 839 -4.96 3.30 19.13
C LYS A 839 -3.71 2.43 19.28
N PRO A 840 -3.77 1.09 19.10
CA PRO A 840 -2.60 0.24 19.37
C PRO A 840 -1.46 0.44 18.38
N ASN A 841 -1.77 0.54 17.07
CA ASN A 841 -0.74 0.52 16.02
C ASN A 841 -0.93 1.60 14.94
N ASN A 842 -1.74 2.63 15.21
CA ASN A 842 -2.05 3.75 14.30
C ASN A 842 -2.68 3.33 12.94
N ARG A 843 -3.12 2.09 12.81
CA ARG A 843 -3.78 1.55 11.60
C ARG A 843 -5.19 2.12 11.45
N LYS A 844 -5.46 2.74 10.29
CA LYS A 844 -6.74 3.42 10.01
C LYS A 844 -7.68 2.50 9.22
N TYR A 845 -8.80 2.10 9.83
CA TYR A 845 -9.86 1.38 9.15
C TYR A 845 -10.84 2.36 8.49
N LYS A 846 -11.06 2.26 7.17
CA LYS A 846 -12.17 3.00 6.54
C LYS A 846 -13.49 2.35 6.96
N TYR A 847 -14.60 3.06 6.90
CA TYR A 847 -15.91 2.47 7.20
C TYR A 847 -17.02 3.08 6.35
N GLY A 848 -18.04 2.27 6.03
CA GLY A 848 -19.07 2.65 5.07
C GLY A 848 -19.85 1.46 4.53
N ALA A 849 -20.79 1.74 3.63
CA ALA A 849 -21.64 0.71 3.03
C ALA A 849 -20.82 -0.30 2.21
N THR A 850 -21.08 -1.60 2.39
CA THR A 850 -20.32 -2.70 1.79
C THR A 850 -20.22 -2.58 0.27
N ALA A 851 -21.36 -2.41 -0.42
CA ALA A 851 -21.38 -2.32 -1.88
C ALA A 851 -20.60 -1.11 -2.44
N TRP A 852 -20.48 -0.04 -1.66
CA TRP A 852 -19.78 1.19 -2.05
C TRP A 852 -18.27 1.16 -1.73
N LEU A 853 -17.86 0.52 -0.63
CA LEU A 853 -16.45 0.40 -0.25
C LEU A 853 -15.74 -0.75 -0.97
N LEU A 854 -16.45 -1.83 -1.27
CA LEU A 854 -15.93 -3.00 -1.97
C LEU A 854 -16.65 -3.17 -3.30
N TYR A 855 -17.66 -4.02 -3.31
CA TYR A 855 -18.46 -4.38 -4.46
C TYR A 855 -19.77 -5.02 -3.98
N PRO A 856 -20.83 -5.05 -4.80
CA PRO A 856 -22.04 -5.77 -4.44
C PRO A 856 -21.76 -7.27 -4.20
N ALA A 857 -22.10 -7.75 -3.01
CA ALA A 857 -21.91 -9.14 -2.58
C ALA A 857 -23.19 -9.63 -1.91
N SER A 858 -23.79 -10.67 -2.46
CA SER A 858 -25.05 -11.23 -1.97
C SER A 858 -24.85 -12.49 -1.13
N GLY A 859 -25.78 -12.76 -0.20
CA GLY A 859 -25.76 -13.97 0.62
C GLY A 859 -24.67 -13.95 1.69
N THR A 860 -24.30 -12.77 2.19
CA THR A 860 -23.31 -12.61 3.26
C THR A 860 -23.95 -12.76 4.64
N SER A 861 -23.15 -13.15 5.63
CA SER A 861 -23.60 -13.40 7.00
C SER A 861 -24.10 -12.14 7.71
N ASP A 862 -23.45 -11.00 7.50
CA ASP A 862 -23.78 -9.70 8.08
C ASP A 862 -25.09 -9.11 7.52
N ASP A 863 -25.33 -9.24 6.21
CA ASP A 863 -26.59 -8.87 5.56
C ASP A 863 -27.75 -9.74 6.07
N TRP A 864 -27.52 -11.05 6.22
CA TRP A 864 -28.52 -11.96 6.76
C TRP A 864 -28.83 -11.67 8.23
N ALA A 865 -27.82 -11.50 9.08
CA ALA A 865 -28.02 -11.09 10.47
C ALA A 865 -28.81 -9.78 10.54
N LYS A 866 -28.50 -8.81 9.67
CA LYS A 866 -29.27 -7.56 9.56
C LYS A 866 -30.75 -7.80 9.22
N SER A 867 -31.03 -8.75 8.32
CA SER A 867 -32.39 -9.09 7.91
C SER A 867 -33.27 -9.67 9.02
N LEU A 868 -32.66 -10.21 10.09
CA LEU A 868 -33.35 -10.70 11.29
C LEU A 868 -33.83 -9.58 12.24
N GLY A 869 -33.62 -8.31 11.88
CA GLY A 869 -33.96 -7.17 12.73
C GLY A 869 -32.87 -6.80 13.74
N ILE A 870 -31.66 -7.35 13.61
CA ILE A 870 -30.51 -6.96 14.43
C ILE A 870 -30.09 -5.54 14.02
N HIS A 871 -30.21 -4.57 14.93
CA HIS A 871 -29.97 -3.16 14.60
C HIS A 871 -28.51 -2.86 14.24
N THR A 872 -27.56 -3.57 14.84
CA THR A 872 -26.13 -3.39 14.56
C THR A 872 -25.54 -4.68 14.02
N SER A 873 -25.30 -4.72 12.71
CA SER A 873 -24.59 -5.82 12.03
C SER A 873 -23.49 -5.22 11.19
N LEU A 874 -22.25 -5.67 11.36
CA LEU A 874 -21.08 -5.17 10.65
C LEU A 874 -20.21 -6.35 10.19
N ALA A 875 -19.41 -6.13 9.15
CA ALA A 875 -18.25 -6.96 8.87
C ALA A 875 -16.97 -6.12 8.98
N VAL A 876 -15.82 -6.74 9.26
CA VAL A 876 -14.53 -6.08 9.26
C VAL A 876 -13.54 -6.87 8.42
N GLU A 877 -12.84 -6.17 7.53
CA GLU A 877 -11.69 -6.67 6.80
C GLU A 877 -10.43 -6.17 7.50
N LEU A 878 -9.67 -7.08 8.11
CA LEU A 878 -8.41 -6.81 8.80
C LEU A 878 -7.28 -6.43 7.81
N PRO A 879 -6.07 -6.10 8.30
CA PRO A 879 -4.94 -5.74 7.43
C PRO A 879 -4.49 -6.90 6.52
N PRO A 880 -3.72 -6.59 5.47
CA PRO A 880 -3.23 -5.26 5.06
C PRO A 880 -4.30 -4.34 4.44
N LYS A 881 -3.98 -3.05 4.28
CA LYS A 881 -4.86 -2.05 3.65
C LYS A 881 -4.92 -2.28 2.15
N GLN A 882 -6.07 -1.97 1.55
CA GLN A 882 -6.13 -1.79 0.09
C GLN A 882 -5.10 -0.75 -0.38
N PHE A 883 -4.49 -1.01 -1.55
CA PHE A 883 -3.51 -0.13 -2.20
C PHE A 883 -2.15 -0.01 -1.49
N ASP A 884 -1.82 -0.88 -0.54
CA ASP A 884 -0.47 -0.98 0.00
C ASP A 884 0.45 -1.77 -0.95
N LEU A 885 0.64 -1.23 -2.16
CA LEU A 885 1.31 -1.93 -3.27
C LEU A 885 2.83 -2.09 -3.08
N LEU A 886 3.37 -1.60 -1.96
CA LEU A 886 4.78 -1.74 -1.59
C LEU A 886 4.98 -2.79 -0.48
N ASN A 887 3.94 -3.11 0.30
CA ASN A 887 3.98 -4.07 1.40
C ASN A 887 2.77 -5.03 1.43
N SER A 888 2.10 -5.30 0.31
CA SER A 888 0.88 -6.12 0.29
C SER A 888 1.22 -7.61 0.52
N TYR A 889 1.05 -8.05 1.76
CA TYR A 889 1.06 -9.47 2.14
C TYR A 889 -0.22 -10.21 1.71
N GLY A 890 -1.26 -9.50 1.28
CA GLY A 890 -2.59 -10.05 1.01
C GLY A 890 -3.07 -10.95 2.14
N PHE A 891 -3.40 -12.21 1.83
CA PHE A 891 -3.81 -13.21 2.83
C PHE A 891 -2.64 -13.86 3.62
N ILE A 892 -1.40 -13.48 3.34
CA ILE A 892 -0.16 -14.11 3.86
C ILE A 892 0.51 -13.16 4.85
N SER A 893 -0.26 -12.65 5.82
CA SER A 893 0.27 -11.82 6.91
C SER A 893 1.35 -12.58 7.70
N PRO A 894 2.43 -11.92 8.12
CA PRO A 894 3.42 -12.54 9.00
C PRO A 894 2.80 -12.84 10.38
N ALA A 895 3.31 -13.84 11.09
CA ALA A 895 2.76 -14.19 12.41
C ALA A 895 3.01 -13.08 13.46
N SER A 896 4.02 -12.24 13.24
CA SER A 896 4.27 -11.03 14.03
C SER A 896 3.12 -10.02 14.01
N ASP A 897 2.19 -10.09 13.05
CA ASP A 897 0.99 -9.25 13.00
C ASP A 897 -0.13 -9.73 13.95
N ILE A 898 -0.10 -10.96 14.46
CA ILE A 898 -1.20 -11.53 15.26
C ILE A 898 -1.51 -10.68 16.51
N ILE A 899 -0.49 -10.34 17.29
CA ILE A 899 -0.68 -9.54 18.52
C ILE A 899 -1.06 -8.09 18.19
N PRO A 900 -0.36 -7.37 17.29
CA PRO A 900 -0.78 -6.04 16.86
C PRO A 900 -2.23 -6.01 16.41
N VAL A 901 -2.64 -6.87 15.46
CA VAL A 901 -4.00 -6.90 14.93
C VAL A 901 -5.01 -7.36 15.98
N GLY A 902 -4.65 -8.33 16.83
CA GLY A 902 -5.47 -8.75 17.96
C GLY A 902 -5.81 -7.60 18.92
N LYS A 903 -4.84 -6.72 19.21
CA LYS A 903 -5.08 -5.50 20.00
C LYS A 903 -6.01 -4.53 19.28
N GLU A 904 -5.88 -4.37 17.96
CA GLU A 904 -6.77 -3.54 17.15
C GLU A 904 -8.21 -4.05 17.21
N VAL A 905 -8.41 -5.36 17.08
CA VAL A 905 -9.73 -6.01 17.19
C VAL A 905 -10.31 -5.79 18.58
N LEU A 906 -9.55 -6.01 19.65
CA LEU A 906 -10.01 -5.81 21.02
C LEU A 906 -10.41 -4.35 21.29
N GLU A 907 -9.56 -3.39 20.94
CA GLU A 907 -9.89 -1.97 21.14
C GLU A 907 -11.02 -1.52 20.23
N GLY A 908 -11.08 -2.02 18.99
CA GLY A 908 -12.20 -1.81 18.08
C GLY A 908 -13.52 -2.30 18.67
N LEU A 909 -13.55 -3.50 19.26
CA LEU A 909 -14.73 -4.04 19.94
C LEU A 909 -15.16 -3.14 21.10
N LYS A 910 -14.23 -2.70 21.96
CA LYS A 910 -14.52 -1.74 23.05
C LYS A 910 -15.16 -0.46 22.51
N GLY A 911 -14.60 0.09 21.43
CA GLY A 911 -15.13 1.30 20.77
C GLY A 911 -16.51 1.10 20.16
N ALA A 912 -16.74 -0.06 19.53
CA ALA A 912 -18.02 -0.42 18.94
C ALA A 912 -19.11 -0.56 20.01
N VAL A 913 -18.88 -1.36 21.05
CA VAL A 913 -19.88 -1.60 22.10
C VAL A 913 -20.15 -0.35 22.94
N ARG A 914 -19.17 0.54 23.13
CA ARG A 914 -19.39 1.86 23.74
C ARG A 914 -20.36 2.72 22.93
N ALA A 915 -20.33 2.61 21.61
CA ALA A 915 -21.21 3.36 20.71
C ALA A 915 -22.66 2.82 20.70
N ILE A 916 -22.88 1.61 21.20
CA ILE A 916 -24.19 0.98 21.37
C ILE A 916 -24.79 1.45 22.69
N LYS A 917 -25.87 2.23 22.59
CA LYS A 917 -26.60 2.77 23.74
C LYS A 917 -27.67 1.82 24.23
#